data_AF-A0A0D0VR04-F1
#
_entry.id   AF-A0A0D0VR04-F1
#
_cell.length_a   1.000
_cell.length_b   1.000
_cell.length_c   1.000
_cell.angle_alpha   90.00
_cell.angle_beta   90.00
_cell.angle_gamma   90.00
#
_symmetry.space_group_name_H-M   'P 1'
#
loop_
_entity.id
_entity.type
_entity.pdbx_description
1 polymer ?
#
loop_
_entity_poly.entity_id
_entity_poly.type
_entity_poly.pdbx_seq_one_letter_code
_entity_poly.pdbx_strand_id
1 'polypeptide(L)'
;MAKQPSKPAKQATLAAFFGTPKPGPSPSQPKSSQPKSSPASTFRTPSTSVAGSSPAQAKASQPIASSSIKRSSPLKQPEPSSELTAIEDEDDELTPPPKSDASDATKVGESSNGKRQDEDEVMDDDEPPVVTGRRAKRKVVYVDPDSDDDSEDEVKPTTSNGRRPRKSLKEDSEDEYMFDEADDAAMAAALDDFEANNFSPSKSPSPPRKITKAKAKPSVPSKKPMSTPVRPGPKPIANKGSESNSFLTAAERKKIQAKEDKRESEQCFDFLVNIRDKEGNHPDDPDYDKRSILIPKKSWAEFTPFEKQFWDIKQNHYDTVLFFQKGKFYELYEDDALIGHQEFDLKLTDRVKMKMVGVPEQSLEFWIAKFLGAGHKVGIVDQAETAIGMEMRTKAFQKTGGREIVRRELARVFTNGTIVDGGYLNSDDPNHLVSIKESSGSPEGTSSFGICTADASTGEFSISYFEDDVCRTRLETMFRQIRPKELIHAKGNLSVTTTRLLRNILPSSTAWQSFKDDKEFYTAEDTLNLLPSIFSSEEGESTIPEAITSLQDNALAMESLGGMLFYLRSLNLDKDLFSQRNFNIYDPIKEGKNLILDGKTLGHMEVLVNNEGGTEGTLAELLQRCVSPSGKRLFKIWLRSPLRDADAINARLDAVEDLMNHPRFSGDFTQLCKGLPDLERLISRIHAGSVKQSDFLQVVESFSKLQKGIDNLVDMSESLESTGVKALLRSAPDLSGMIEHIRGMYTIEQNEKTIAILPNPGADEECDAADAEVERIEEELNEILEEVKKTLKRKEAVFWHSAQGGKEIFQIQIPASVKTPARWTKASGTKSHSRYYTPETIPVIRQIQEAREIQAAAKKNFFKHLMEEFSKDRETWLTTVRVIAELDCLVSLAKASSDLDEPKCRPTFVSSSSAFIDFRDLRHPSMCLRADFISNDVQLGGDQPRQVLLTGPNMAGKSTLLRMTAAGVIMAQLGCYVPASEARLSPVDKIQTRMGAYDNMFASASTFKVELDECSRILREAGPKSLVILDELGRGTSTYDGMAIAGAVLHHLATHSLPLGFFATHYGSLTDDFAYHPNIRRMHMQTHVDDEQKQVVFLYKLIPGVAESSHGTHVARMAGVPLDVVLRAESVSQQFFSAFNEKLVNRRQSKMPILAQADFAWLMKVVKNLEGAVAGGQDKKGILGGHEATLTDQLDIVERCVGGYEIAEQ
;
A
#
# COMPACT_ATOMS: atom_id res chain seq x y z
N MET A 1 3.68 -35.21 54.28
CA MET A 1 4.55 -36.41 54.20
C MET A 1 5.12 -36.52 52.79
N ALA A 2 6.19 -37.29 52.59
CA ALA A 2 7.06 -37.17 51.41
C ALA A 2 6.53 -37.84 50.12
N LYS A 3 6.91 -37.26 48.97
CA LYS A 3 7.16 -37.94 47.69
C LYS A 3 8.32 -37.23 46.98
N GLN A 4 9.03 -37.94 46.10
CA GLN A 4 10.30 -37.52 45.50
C GLN A 4 10.10 -36.87 44.11
N PRO A 5 11.01 -35.98 43.65
CA PRO A 5 11.00 -35.44 42.29
C PRO A 5 11.66 -36.38 41.27
N SER A 6 11.11 -36.43 40.06
CA SER A 6 11.70 -37.09 38.89
C SER A 6 12.62 -36.14 38.10
N LYS A 7 13.61 -36.69 37.40
CA LYS A 7 14.56 -35.93 36.58
C LYS A 7 14.03 -35.74 35.14
N PRO A 8 14.16 -34.56 34.51
CA PRO A 8 14.04 -34.43 33.06
C PRO A 8 15.29 -34.98 32.36
N ALA A 9 15.11 -35.60 31.20
CA ALA A 9 16.20 -36.01 30.31
C ALA A 9 16.47 -34.93 29.25
N LYS A 10 17.71 -34.85 28.76
CA LYS A 10 18.09 -33.96 27.65
C LYS A 10 18.02 -34.72 26.33
N GLN A 11 17.40 -34.14 25.31
CA GLN A 11 17.74 -34.42 23.91
C GLN A 11 18.75 -33.40 23.40
N ALA A 12 19.53 -33.79 22.39
CA ALA A 12 20.62 -32.99 21.83
C ALA A 12 20.39 -32.77 20.33
N THR A 13 20.72 -31.58 19.84
CA THR A 13 20.67 -31.21 18.42
C THR A 13 21.93 -31.65 17.68
N LEU A 14 21.80 -31.96 16.38
CA LEU A 14 22.93 -32.34 15.53
C LEU A 14 23.72 -31.09 15.09
N ALA A 15 24.97 -30.99 15.51
CA ALA A 15 25.94 -30.00 15.03
C ALA A 15 27.40 -30.51 15.15
N ALA A 16 27.65 -31.78 14.77
CA ALA A 16 28.90 -32.50 15.05
C ALA A 16 29.49 -33.26 13.83
N PHE A 17 29.39 -32.66 12.65
CA PHE A 17 30.20 -32.91 11.45
C PHE A 17 30.54 -31.50 10.93
N PHE A 18 31.79 -31.06 10.70
CA PHE A 18 33.02 -31.76 10.35
C PHE A 18 34.19 -31.45 11.30
N GLY A 19 35.32 -32.18 11.20
CA GLY A 19 36.46 -32.13 12.13
C GLY A 19 37.72 -31.41 11.62
N THR A 20 38.61 -31.04 12.56
CA THR A 20 39.87 -30.31 12.31
C THR A 20 41.11 -31.23 12.22
N PRO A 21 42.08 -30.96 11.32
CA PRO A 21 43.40 -31.61 11.33
C PRO A 21 44.40 -31.02 12.35
N LYS A 22 45.50 -31.74 12.63
CA LYS A 22 46.61 -31.34 13.53
C LYS A 22 47.93 -31.06 12.78
N PRO A 23 48.91 -30.34 13.37
CA PRO A 23 50.05 -29.74 12.63
C PRO A 23 51.41 -30.45 12.76
N GLY A 24 52.34 -30.10 11.84
CA GLY A 24 53.80 -30.28 11.93
C GLY A 24 54.44 -30.94 10.69
N PRO A 25 55.77 -30.80 10.43
CA PRO A 25 56.82 -30.05 11.15
C PRO A 25 57.55 -28.97 10.29
N SER A 26 58.54 -28.29 10.87
CA SER A 26 59.38 -27.23 10.25
C SER A 26 60.69 -27.74 9.60
N PRO A 27 61.33 -26.93 8.72
CA PRO A 27 62.37 -25.96 9.13
C PRO A 27 62.05 -24.52 8.61
N SER A 28 62.93 -23.50 8.43
CA SER A 28 64.40 -23.32 8.56
C SER A 28 64.76 -21.86 8.96
N GLN A 29 65.92 -21.31 8.55
CA GLN A 29 66.30 -19.88 8.59
C GLN A 29 67.26 -19.53 7.42
N PRO A 30 67.52 -18.24 7.11
CA PRO A 30 68.63 -17.53 7.79
C PRO A 30 68.38 -16.05 8.19
N LYS A 31 68.92 -15.67 9.36
CA LYS A 31 69.79 -14.50 9.71
C LYS A 31 69.88 -13.31 8.71
N SER A 32 70.06 -12.04 9.11
CA SER A 32 70.16 -11.31 10.41
C SER A 32 70.28 -9.80 10.10
N SER A 33 69.90 -8.83 10.93
CA SER A 33 70.68 -8.35 12.09
C SER A 33 69.98 -7.21 12.88
N GLN A 34 70.45 -6.93 14.10
CA GLN A 34 70.03 -5.82 14.99
C GLN A 34 71.22 -4.82 15.15
N PRO A 35 71.09 -3.57 15.69
CA PRO A 35 70.86 -3.38 17.14
C PRO A 35 70.27 -2.02 17.66
N LYS A 36 69.77 -2.03 18.92
CA LYS A 36 69.74 -0.89 19.91
C LYS A 36 68.88 0.36 19.59
N SER A 37 68.40 1.17 20.57
CA SER A 37 68.25 1.02 22.04
C SER A 37 67.37 2.15 22.63
N SER A 38 66.60 1.87 23.69
CA SER A 38 65.95 2.87 24.57
C SER A 38 66.95 3.40 25.65
N PRO A 39 66.72 4.57 26.31
CA PRO A 39 65.86 4.62 27.50
C PRO A 39 65.14 5.99 27.80
N ALA A 40 64.52 6.04 28.98
CA ALA A 40 63.50 6.95 29.51
C ALA A 40 63.85 8.40 29.97
N SER A 41 62.77 9.18 30.18
CA SER A 41 62.44 10.06 31.34
C SER A 41 63.03 11.48 31.55
N THR A 42 62.10 12.45 31.73
CA THR A 42 62.11 13.65 32.64
C THR A 42 63.23 14.71 32.53
N PHE A 43 62.98 16.03 32.40
CA PHE A 43 62.40 16.91 33.46
C PHE A 43 62.18 18.40 33.02
N ARG A 44 61.24 19.08 33.69
CA ARG A 44 61.16 20.52 34.08
C ARG A 44 61.01 21.72 33.09
N THR A 45 59.88 22.40 33.31
CA THR A 45 59.51 23.84 33.26
C THR A 45 60.51 24.81 33.95
N PRO A 46 60.50 26.15 33.70
CA PRO A 46 59.45 27.14 34.10
C PRO A 46 59.06 28.15 32.98
N SER A 47 58.14 29.14 33.12
CA SER A 47 57.68 29.89 34.32
C SER A 47 56.30 30.59 34.23
N THR A 48 55.62 30.71 35.39
CA THR A 48 54.68 31.80 35.86
C THR A 48 53.44 32.20 35.02
N SER A 49 52.17 32.00 35.43
CA SER A 49 51.35 32.51 36.59
C SER A 49 50.88 33.98 36.44
N VAL A 50 49.63 34.41 36.75
CA VAL A 50 48.80 34.29 37.98
C VAL A 50 47.26 34.40 37.69
N ALA A 51 46.41 34.10 38.70
CA ALA A 51 44.94 34.21 38.84
C ALA A 51 44.28 35.60 38.51
N GLY A 52 42.94 35.80 38.49
CA GLY A 52 41.77 34.91 38.71
C GLY A 52 40.41 35.66 38.90
N SER A 53 39.38 34.91 39.34
CA SER A 53 38.03 35.26 39.89
C SER A 53 37.33 36.63 39.66
N SER A 54 36.02 36.57 39.32
CA SER A 54 34.98 37.63 39.33
C SER A 54 34.73 38.28 40.71
N PRO A 55 33.99 39.43 40.83
CA PRO A 55 32.52 39.33 41.06
C PRO A 55 31.58 40.53 40.68
N ALA A 56 30.34 40.17 40.36
CA ALA A 56 29.02 40.75 40.77
C ALA A 56 28.64 42.26 40.75
N GLN A 57 27.48 42.56 40.13
CA GLN A 57 26.24 43.16 40.70
C GLN A 57 25.09 42.94 39.66
N ALA A 58 23.91 42.35 39.93
CA ALA A 58 22.80 42.68 40.85
C ALA A 58 21.95 43.90 40.40
N LYS A 59 20.60 43.92 40.39
CA LYS A 59 19.55 42.93 40.80
C LYS A 59 18.13 43.38 40.32
N ALA A 60 17.22 42.44 39.99
CA ALA A 60 15.74 42.54 40.10
C ALA A 60 14.97 43.67 39.31
N SER A 61 13.63 43.69 39.15
CA SER A 61 12.60 42.63 38.95
C SER A 61 11.27 43.23 38.42
N GLN A 62 10.37 42.37 37.91
CA GLN A 62 8.94 42.58 37.52
C GLN A 62 8.02 43.16 38.63
N PRO A 63 6.69 43.42 38.40
CA PRO A 63 5.90 43.77 37.18
C PRO A 63 4.87 44.92 37.43
N ILE A 64 3.93 45.19 36.50
CA ILE A 64 2.45 45.35 36.68
C ILE A 64 1.78 45.72 35.32
N ALA A 65 0.45 45.57 35.17
CA ALA A 65 -0.25 45.51 33.88
C ALA A 65 -1.49 46.43 33.73
N SER A 66 -1.99 46.49 32.48
CA SER A 66 -3.37 46.81 32.04
C SER A 66 -3.85 48.28 31.91
N SER A 67 -4.43 48.59 30.74
CA SER A 67 -5.79 49.16 30.56
C SER A 67 -6.15 49.28 29.06
N SER A 68 -7.40 49.62 28.71
CA SER A 68 -7.99 49.47 27.35
C SER A 68 -8.80 50.70 26.90
N ILE A 69 -9.22 50.81 25.62
CA ILE A 69 -10.61 51.17 25.19
C ILE A 69 -10.87 51.24 23.65
N LYS A 70 -11.90 50.49 23.22
CA LYS A 70 -12.91 50.54 22.11
C LYS A 70 -12.84 51.45 20.85
N ARG A 71 -13.00 50.80 19.68
CA ARG A 71 -13.94 50.99 18.51
C ARG A 71 -14.53 52.37 18.11
N SER A 72 -14.52 52.67 16.79
CA SER A 72 -15.72 53.08 15.99
C SER A 72 -15.50 53.09 14.44
N SER A 73 -16.59 52.98 13.67
CA SER A 73 -16.77 53.18 12.20
C SER A 73 -18.04 54.08 11.99
N PRO A 74 -18.65 54.43 10.80
CA PRO A 74 -18.62 53.78 9.46
C PRO A 74 -18.91 54.64 8.14
N LEU A 75 -18.86 53.96 6.96
CA LEU A 75 -19.78 53.99 5.77
C LEU A 75 -20.05 55.20 4.80
N LYS A 76 -20.36 54.82 3.53
CA LYS A 76 -21.12 55.47 2.40
C LYS A 76 -20.39 56.49 1.47
N GLN A 77 -20.29 56.30 0.13
CA GLN A 77 -21.25 56.20 -1.04
C GLN A 77 -21.44 57.56 -1.78
N PRO A 78 -21.85 57.65 -3.08
CA PRO A 78 -22.27 56.62 -4.06
C PRO A 78 -21.64 56.73 -5.50
N GLU A 79 -22.15 55.92 -6.44
CA GLU A 79 -21.96 55.91 -7.93
C GLU A 79 -22.99 56.85 -8.67
N PRO A 80 -23.13 56.98 -10.04
CA PRO A 80 -23.07 55.93 -11.09
C PRO A 80 -22.66 56.29 -12.58
N SER A 81 -22.76 55.29 -13.48
CA SER A 81 -23.35 55.32 -14.86
C SER A 81 -22.54 55.43 -16.20
N SER A 82 -22.74 54.39 -17.03
CA SER A 82 -23.06 54.32 -18.50
C SER A 82 -22.09 54.68 -19.67
N GLU A 83 -21.67 53.63 -20.39
CA GLU A 83 -21.83 53.33 -21.85
C GLU A 83 -21.33 54.24 -23.02
N LEU A 84 -20.39 53.66 -23.80
CA LEU A 84 -20.38 53.42 -25.27
C LEU A 84 -20.11 54.52 -26.35
N THR A 85 -19.10 54.18 -27.18
CA THR A 85 -18.96 54.35 -28.66
C THR A 85 -18.53 55.67 -29.35
N ALA A 86 -17.75 55.47 -30.44
CA ALA A 86 -17.58 56.28 -31.65
C ALA A 86 -16.74 57.59 -31.60
N ILE A 87 -16.05 58.03 -32.68
CA ILE A 87 -15.38 57.37 -33.84
C ILE A 87 -14.53 58.43 -34.61
N GLU A 88 -13.48 58.01 -35.35
CA GLU A 88 -12.75 58.75 -36.41
C GLU A 88 -12.04 60.09 -36.04
N ASP A 89 -11.16 60.67 -36.87
CA ASP A 89 -9.83 60.26 -37.41
C ASP A 89 -9.16 61.57 -37.92
N GLU A 90 -8.24 61.76 -38.88
CA GLU A 90 -7.52 61.02 -39.95
C GLU A 90 -6.19 61.79 -40.26
N ASP A 91 -5.25 61.24 -41.07
CA ASP A 91 -4.33 61.95 -42.02
C ASP A 91 -3.08 61.10 -42.44
N ASP A 92 -3.12 60.56 -43.68
CA ASP A 92 -2.04 60.39 -44.71
C ASP A 92 -0.72 59.56 -44.48
N GLU A 93 -0.14 58.84 -45.47
CA GLU A 93 -0.47 58.59 -46.91
C GLU A 93 0.13 57.24 -47.46
N LEU A 94 -0.01 56.92 -48.77
CA LEU A 94 0.09 55.54 -49.35
C LEU A 94 0.84 55.34 -50.71
N THR A 95 1.88 54.47 -50.78
CA THR A 95 2.29 53.53 -51.91
C THR A 95 2.44 54.00 -53.41
N PRO A 96 2.80 53.18 -54.46
CA PRO A 96 3.54 51.90 -54.59
C PRO A 96 4.77 51.88 -55.59
N PRO A 97 4.85 51.26 -56.82
CA PRO A 97 6.04 50.46 -57.24
C PRO A 97 6.59 50.65 -58.71
N PRO A 98 7.56 49.81 -59.19
CA PRO A 98 7.72 49.51 -60.64
C PRO A 98 7.96 48.02 -61.01
N LYS A 99 8.16 47.70 -62.32
CA LYS A 99 8.24 46.33 -62.92
C LYS A 99 9.34 46.17 -64.01
N SER A 100 9.69 44.90 -64.28
CA SER A 100 9.96 44.21 -65.58
C SER A 100 11.10 44.60 -66.57
N ASP A 101 11.87 43.56 -66.94
CA ASP A 101 12.39 43.13 -68.28
C ASP A 101 13.42 43.92 -69.13
N ALA A 102 14.52 43.22 -69.51
CA ALA A 102 15.24 43.28 -70.81
C ALA A 102 16.26 42.10 -70.95
N SER A 103 16.82 41.84 -72.15
CA SER A 103 17.48 40.57 -72.54
C SER A 103 18.69 40.66 -73.49
N ASP A 104 19.57 39.65 -73.49
CA ASP A 104 20.35 39.09 -74.65
C ASP A 104 21.02 37.75 -74.22
N ALA A 105 21.13 36.62 -74.95
CA ALA A 105 21.51 36.28 -76.35
C ALA A 105 23.03 35.94 -76.52
N THR A 106 23.52 35.00 -77.35
CA THR A 106 22.95 33.89 -78.17
C THR A 106 24.05 32.88 -78.62
N LYS A 107 23.69 31.60 -78.88
CA LYS A 107 24.14 30.64 -79.94
C LYS A 107 23.87 29.18 -79.48
N VAL A 108 23.14 28.28 -80.18
CA VAL A 108 23.05 27.87 -81.60
C VAL A 108 24.25 27.02 -82.06
N GLY A 109 24.10 25.78 -82.55
CA GLY A 109 22.88 24.93 -82.66
C GLY A 109 23.06 23.69 -83.56
N GLU A 110 21.99 22.88 -83.69
CA GLU A 110 21.62 22.00 -84.84
C GLU A 110 22.58 20.84 -85.29
N SER A 111 22.18 19.78 -86.01
CA SER A 111 20.89 19.43 -86.66
C SER A 111 20.54 17.92 -86.60
N SER A 112 19.24 17.63 -86.82
CA SER A 112 18.56 16.32 -86.93
C SER A 112 19.15 15.34 -87.99
N ASN A 113 18.90 14.01 -88.02
CA ASN A 113 17.60 13.33 -88.15
C ASN A 113 17.78 11.79 -88.33
N GLY A 114 16.95 10.92 -87.73
CA GLY A 114 16.62 9.61 -88.34
C GLY A 114 16.53 8.32 -87.48
N LYS A 115 15.29 7.90 -87.14
CA LYS A 115 14.82 6.53 -86.78
C LYS A 115 15.35 5.95 -85.42
N ARG A 116 14.57 5.17 -84.65
CA ARG A 116 13.37 4.36 -84.99
C ARG A 116 12.48 4.03 -83.76
N GLN A 117 11.18 4.32 -83.87
CA GLN A 117 10.00 3.57 -83.37
C GLN A 117 9.68 3.39 -81.85
N ASP A 118 8.49 3.91 -81.49
CA ASP A 118 7.36 3.30 -80.73
C ASP A 118 7.55 2.99 -79.22
N GLU A 119 6.70 3.40 -78.26
CA GLU A 119 5.38 4.08 -78.24
C GLU A 119 5.23 5.00 -76.97
N ASP A 120 4.31 5.98 -77.00
CA ASP A 120 4.21 7.18 -76.11
C ASP A 120 3.32 6.98 -74.82
N GLU A 121 2.96 7.92 -73.91
CA GLU A 121 2.93 9.41 -73.87
C GLU A 121 3.08 10.01 -72.42
N VAL A 122 2.29 11.03 -71.99
CA VAL A 122 2.41 11.85 -70.72
C VAL A 122 1.19 11.69 -69.74
N MET A 123 1.01 12.34 -68.56
CA MET A 123 1.47 13.63 -67.96
C MET A 123 1.52 13.61 -66.40
N ASP A 124 1.65 14.78 -65.75
CA ASP A 124 2.27 15.05 -64.42
C ASP A 124 1.43 14.99 -63.11
N ASP A 125 2.16 15.18 -61.99
CA ASP A 125 1.84 15.69 -60.63
C ASP A 125 1.32 14.80 -59.46
N ASP A 126 1.86 15.14 -58.27
CA ASP A 126 1.44 14.88 -56.87
C ASP A 126 1.51 13.47 -56.20
N GLU A 127 1.25 13.46 -54.87
CA GLU A 127 1.56 12.45 -53.85
C GLU A 127 1.07 10.98 -54.08
N PRO A 128 1.82 9.96 -53.57
CA PRO A 128 1.33 8.58 -53.44
C PRO A 128 1.25 8.04 -51.99
N PRO A 129 0.03 7.73 -51.47
CA PRO A 129 -0.19 6.94 -50.24
C PRO A 129 -0.51 5.43 -50.51
N VAL A 130 -0.74 4.65 -49.44
CA VAL A 130 -1.07 3.21 -49.43
C VAL A 130 -2.59 2.92 -49.56
N VAL A 131 -3.12 1.72 -49.87
CA VAL A 131 -2.65 0.29 -49.84
C VAL A 131 -3.35 -0.52 -50.98
N THR A 132 -3.01 -1.78 -51.31
CA THR A 132 -3.64 -2.99 -50.70
C THR A 132 -3.24 -4.32 -51.40
N GLY A 133 -3.04 -5.42 -50.63
CA GLY A 133 -3.38 -6.82 -51.02
C GLY A 133 -2.52 -7.55 -52.07
N ARG A 134 -2.47 -8.90 -52.14
CA ARG A 134 -3.09 -10.01 -51.37
C ARG A 134 -2.26 -11.32 -51.57
N ARG A 135 -2.51 -12.31 -50.68
CA ARG A 135 -2.59 -13.78 -50.94
C ARG A 135 -1.33 -14.66 -50.71
N ALA A 136 -1.55 -15.72 -49.90
CA ALA A 136 -1.10 -17.13 -50.06
C ALA A 136 -0.37 -17.77 -48.85
N LYS A 137 -0.62 -19.07 -48.64
CA LYS A 137 -0.24 -19.89 -47.47
C LYS A 137 1.09 -20.63 -47.69
N ARG A 138 1.90 -20.83 -46.64
CA ARG A 138 2.26 -22.18 -46.12
C ARG A 138 3.00 -22.15 -44.78
N LYS A 139 3.12 -23.32 -44.14
CA LYS A 139 3.86 -23.58 -42.89
C LYS A 139 5.37 -23.57 -43.13
N VAL A 140 6.17 -23.32 -42.08
CA VAL A 140 7.22 -24.24 -41.62
C VAL A 140 7.58 -23.98 -40.14
N VAL A 141 7.85 -25.09 -39.45
CA VAL A 141 8.60 -25.35 -38.20
C VAL A 141 9.28 -24.19 -37.45
N TYR A 142 9.16 -24.19 -36.11
CA TYR A 142 10.14 -23.63 -35.18
C TYR A 142 11.06 -24.76 -34.68
N VAL A 143 12.36 -24.45 -34.54
CA VAL A 143 13.39 -25.24 -33.86
C VAL A 143 14.06 -24.30 -32.87
N ASP A 144 14.16 -24.70 -31.61
CA ASP A 144 15.05 -24.07 -30.65
C ASP A 144 16.49 -24.56 -30.92
N PRO A 145 17.50 -23.67 -30.96
CA PRO A 145 18.90 -24.08 -31.10
C PRO A 145 19.46 -24.59 -29.78
N ASP A 146 20.17 -25.71 -29.84
CA ASP A 146 20.74 -26.41 -28.68
C ASP A 146 21.91 -25.67 -28.00
N SER A 147 22.26 -26.13 -26.79
CA SER A 147 23.52 -25.82 -26.12
C SER A 147 24.38 -27.08 -25.94
N ASP A 148 25.30 -27.29 -26.88
CA ASP A 148 26.50 -28.14 -26.89
C ASP A 148 26.44 -29.62 -26.43
N ASP A 149 27.36 -30.39 -26.99
CA ASP A 149 27.40 -31.86 -27.06
C ASP A 149 28.51 -32.46 -26.16
N ASP A 150 28.34 -33.72 -25.72
CA ASP A 150 29.45 -34.69 -25.73
C ASP A 150 29.01 -36.15 -25.41
N SER A 151 29.73 -37.11 -26.01
CA SER A 151 29.75 -38.56 -25.75
C SER A 151 28.59 -39.48 -26.24
N GLU A 152 28.76 -39.93 -27.49
CA GLU A 152 28.39 -41.20 -28.14
C GLU A 152 27.89 -42.39 -27.28
N ASP A 153 26.83 -43.11 -27.75
CA ASP A 153 26.96 -44.46 -28.35
C ASP A 153 25.68 -44.91 -29.13
N GLU A 154 25.75 -45.97 -29.95
CA GLU A 154 24.69 -46.39 -30.90
C GLU A 154 23.54 -47.26 -30.33
N VAL A 155 22.36 -47.23 -31.01
CA VAL A 155 21.61 -48.40 -31.60
C VAL A 155 20.06 -48.21 -31.61
N LYS A 156 19.43 -48.62 -32.73
CA LYS A 156 17.97 -48.65 -33.08
C LYS A 156 17.25 -49.84 -32.37
N PRO A 157 15.89 -49.99 -32.25
CA PRO A 157 14.91 -49.66 -33.32
C PRO A 157 13.38 -49.46 -33.00
N THR A 158 12.62 -49.10 -34.04
CA THR A 158 11.23 -49.50 -34.41
C THR A 158 10.04 -49.65 -33.40
N THR A 159 9.03 -48.80 -33.64
CA THR A 159 7.57 -49.11 -33.80
C THR A 159 6.70 -49.71 -32.67
N SER A 160 5.74 -48.88 -32.22
CA SER A 160 4.28 -49.13 -32.11
C SER A 160 3.64 -49.79 -30.86
N ASN A 161 2.44 -49.30 -30.54
CA ASN A 161 1.31 -49.97 -29.86
C ASN A 161 1.38 -50.36 -28.36
N GLY A 162 1.26 -49.36 -27.48
CA GLY A 162 -0.02 -49.15 -26.76
C GLY A 162 -0.18 -49.60 -25.29
N ARG A 163 -1.28 -49.09 -24.70
CA ARG A 163 -1.86 -49.31 -23.35
C ARG A 163 -1.16 -48.69 -22.12
N ARG A 164 -1.89 -47.76 -21.48
CA ARG A 164 -2.05 -47.50 -20.02
C ARG A 164 -0.89 -47.87 -19.05
N PRO A 165 -0.33 -46.89 -18.33
CA PRO A 165 0.28 -47.10 -17.02
C PRO A 165 -0.76 -47.24 -15.89
N ARG A 166 -0.32 -47.79 -14.75
CA ARG A 166 -0.95 -47.72 -13.42
C ARG A 166 0.13 -47.25 -12.44
N LYS A 167 -0.17 -46.21 -11.64
CA LYS A 167 0.35 -45.84 -10.29
C LYS A 167 1.87 -45.90 -9.97
N SER A 168 2.24 -45.13 -8.92
CA SER A 168 3.56 -45.09 -8.23
C SER A 168 4.69 -44.38 -9.00
N LEU A 169 5.58 -43.58 -8.39
CA LEU A 169 5.62 -42.93 -7.05
C LEU A 169 5.65 -41.40 -7.27
N LYS A 170 5.18 -40.50 -6.39
CA LYS A 170 5.59 -40.14 -5.00
C LYS A 170 7.05 -39.67 -4.88
N GLU A 171 7.23 -38.35 -4.85
CA GLU A 171 8.24 -37.63 -4.07
C GLU A 171 7.48 -36.64 -3.18
N ASP A 172 8.12 -36.15 -2.11
CA ASP A 172 7.43 -35.61 -0.94
C ASP A 172 7.71 -34.12 -0.69
N SER A 173 6.67 -33.39 -0.26
CA SER A 173 6.78 -32.08 0.39
C SER A 173 5.74 -32.02 1.52
N GLU A 174 6.20 -32.12 2.76
CA GLU A 174 5.34 -32.26 3.94
C GLU A 174 4.89 -30.90 4.48
N ASP A 175 3.57 -30.66 4.54
CA ASP A 175 2.92 -29.66 5.41
C ASP A 175 1.40 -29.97 5.51
N GLU A 176 1.07 -31.22 5.87
CA GLU A 176 -0.31 -31.73 5.92
C GLU A 176 -0.81 -31.82 7.38
N TYR A 177 -1.68 -30.89 7.77
CA TYR A 177 -2.36 -30.93 9.08
C TYR A 177 -3.42 -32.06 9.09
N MET A 178 -3.20 -33.06 9.93
CA MET A 178 -4.13 -34.19 10.10
C MET A 178 -5.46 -33.75 10.70
N PHE A 179 -6.57 -34.20 10.09
CA PHE A 179 -7.91 -34.12 10.67
C PHE A 179 -8.11 -35.24 11.71
N ASP A 180 -8.83 -34.95 12.81
CA ASP A 180 -9.22 -35.96 13.80
C ASP A 180 -10.42 -36.79 13.31
N GLU A 181 -10.40 -38.12 13.56
CA GLU A 181 -11.49 -39.06 13.18
C GLU A 181 -12.88 -38.68 13.76
N ALA A 182 -12.92 -37.78 14.74
CA ALA A 182 -14.15 -37.31 15.38
C ALA A 182 -15.02 -36.44 14.45
N ASP A 183 -14.42 -35.66 13.54
CA ASP A 183 -15.15 -34.71 12.70
C ASP A 183 -15.74 -35.37 11.44
N ASP A 184 -15.03 -36.34 10.85
CA ASP A 184 -15.59 -37.21 9.79
C ASP A 184 -16.79 -38.01 10.31
N ALA A 185 -16.75 -38.47 11.56
CA ALA A 185 -17.87 -39.14 12.22
C ALA A 185 -19.08 -38.20 12.41
N ALA A 186 -18.85 -36.89 12.66
CA ALA A 186 -19.90 -35.89 12.75
C ALA A 186 -20.53 -35.58 11.38
N MET A 187 -19.72 -35.49 10.31
CA MET A 187 -20.19 -35.38 8.92
C MET A 187 -21.06 -36.57 8.51
N ALA A 188 -20.64 -37.79 8.84
CA ALA A 188 -21.39 -39.01 8.51
C ALA A 188 -22.74 -39.08 9.25
N ALA A 189 -22.74 -38.83 10.57
CA ALA A 189 -23.96 -38.91 11.39
C ALA A 189 -25.05 -37.90 10.98
N ALA A 190 -24.66 -36.74 10.47
CA ALA A 190 -25.60 -35.70 10.02
C ALA A 190 -26.31 -36.01 8.68
N LEU A 191 -25.86 -37.03 7.94
CA LEU A 191 -26.46 -37.44 6.66
C LEU A 191 -27.57 -38.49 6.84
N ASP A 192 -27.35 -39.50 7.68
CA ASP A 192 -28.32 -40.60 7.91
C ASP A 192 -29.64 -40.10 8.53
N ASP A 193 -29.58 -39.10 9.41
CA ASP A 193 -30.72 -38.62 10.21
C ASP A 193 -31.78 -37.85 9.37
N PHE A 194 -31.51 -37.60 8.08
CA PHE A 194 -32.44 -36.91 7.17
C PHE A 194 -33.29 -37.85 6.28
N GLU A 195 -32.83 -39.09 6.00
CA GLU A 195 -33.61 -40.03 5.17
C GLU A 195 -34.80 -40.66 5.94
N ALA A 196 -34.74 -40.67 7.27
CA ALA A 196 -35.63 -41.43 8.14
C ALA A 196 -37.05 -40.86 8.34
N ASN A 197 -37.62 -40.11 7.38
CA ASN A 197 -38.96 -39.53 7.55
C ASN A 197 -39.81 -39.35 6.27
N ASN A 198 -40.20 -40.45 5.61
CA ASN A 198 -41.43 -40.50 4.82
C ASN A 198 -42.02 -41.92 4.71
N PHE A 199 -43.33 -42.07 4.97
CA PHE A 199 -44.04 -43.36 4.94
C PHE A 199 -44.62 -43.69 3.56
N SER A 200 -44.53 -44.95 3.13
CA SER A 200 -45.22 -45.48 1.93
C SER A 200 -46.64 -45.99 2.24
N PRO A 201 -47.53 -46.06 1.22
CA PRO A 201 -48.11 -47.38 0.92
C PRO A 201 -48.42 -47.69 -0.58
N SER A 202 -47.78 -48.76 -1.07
CA SER A 202 -48.34 -49.89 -1.88
C SER A 202 -49.09 -49.72 -3.23
N LYS A 203 -48.54 -50.41 -4.26
CA LYS A 203 -49.19 -51.35 -5.23
C LYS A 203 -50.15 -50.85 -6.34
N SER A 204 -49.63 -50.81 -7.58
CA SER A 204 -50.01 -51.55 -8.83
C SER A 204 -51.49 -51.92 -9.16
N PRO A 205 -51.92 -52.04 -10.46
CA PRO A 205 -51.14 -52.08 -11.72
C PRO A 205 -51.69 -51.20 -12.89
N SER A 206 -51.13 -51.37 -14.09
CA SER A 206 -51.43 -50.70 -15.39
C SER A 206 -52.35 -51.54 -16.32
N PRO A 207 -52.67 -51.20 -17.61
CA PRO A 207 -52.44 -49.99 -18.43
C PRO A 207 -53.74 -49.42 -19.13
N PRO A 208 -53.88 -49.20 -20.48
CA PRO A 208 -53.76 -47.87 -21.13
C PRO A 208 -54.95 -47.43 -22.05
N ARG A 209 -54.92 -46.21 -22.62
CA ARG A 209 -55.60 -45.85 -23.91
C ARG A 209 -55.01 -44.64 -24.67
N LYS A 210 -55.66 -44.19 -25.77
CA LYS A 210 -55.02 -43.65 -26.99
C LYS A 210 -55.90 -42.62 -27.77
N ILE A 211 -55.27 -41.77 -28.60
CA ILE A 211 -55.75 -41.15 -29.89
C ILE A 211 -56.56 -39.81 -29.90
N THR A 212 -55.86 -38.74 -30.34
CA THR A 212 -56.14 -37.60 -31.29
C THR A 212 -57.51 -36.86 -31.45
N LYS A 213 -57.46 -35.51 -31.63
CA LYS A 213 -57.78 -34.74 -32.88
C LYS A 213 -57.63 -33.19 -32.73
N ALA A 214 -57.75 -32.41 -33.84
CA ALA A 214 -57.53 -30.95 -33.92
C ALA A 214 -58.24 -30.23 -35.11
N LYS A 215 -58.44 -28.87 -35.06
CA LYS A 215 -58.74 -27.83 -36.13
C LYS A 215 -59.40 -26.55 -35.50
N ALA A 216 -59.46 -25.30 -36.04
CA ALA A 216 -58.92 -24.57 -37.23
C ALA A 216 -59.03 -22.99 -37.08
N LYS A 217 -58.60 -22.16 -38.08
CA LYS A 217 -58.51 -20.65 -38.10
C LYS A 217 -58.85 -19.97 -39.47
N PRO A 218 -59.30 -18.67 -39.51
CA PRO A 218 -59.05 -17.72 -40.65
C PRO A 218 -58.85 -16.20 -40.29
N SER A 219 -58.68 -15.34 -41.33
CA SER A 219 -58.82 -13.83 -41.41
C SER A 219 -57.75 -12.87 -40.79
N VAL A 220 -57.25 -11.71 -41.32
CA VAL A 220 -57.38 -10.86 -42.58
C VAL A 220 -58.54 -9.81 -42.60
N PRO A 221 -58.48 -8.52 -43.13
CA PRO A 221 -57.51 -7.76 -44.00
C PRO A 221 -57.18 -6.22 -43.77
N SER A 222 -56.13 -5.70 -44.47
CA SER A 222 -55.96 -4.33 -45.12
C SER A 222 -55.52 -3.07 -44.31
N LYS A 223 -54.87 -1.99 -44.85
CA LYS A 223 -54.63 -1.41 -46.23
C LYS A 223 -53.16 -0.91 -46.52
N LYS A 224 -52.90 -0.21 -47.66
CA LYS A 224 -51.59 0.29 -48.26
C LYS A 224 -51.65 1.79 -48.73
N PRO A 225 -50.54 2.50 -49.12
CA PRO A 225 -50.01 2.56 -50.53
C PRO A 225 -48.44 2.66 -50.69
N MET A 226 -47.88 3.42 -51.68
CA MET A 226 -46.56 3.19 -52.34
C MET A 226 -45.71 4.45 -52.69
N SER A 227 -44.37 4.31 -52.91
CA SER A 227 -43.56 4.95 -54.00
C SER A 227 -42.05 4.52 -53.95
N THR A 228 -41.15 5.08 -54.81
CA THR A 228 -39.80 4.53 -55.16
C THR A 228 -38.64 5.59 -55.11
N PRO A 229 -37.42 5.49 -55.72
CA PRO A 229 -36.16 5.66 -54.95
C PRO A 229 -35.13 6.73 -55.43
N VAL A 230 -34.16 7.11 -54.57
CA VAL A 230 -33.01 8.00 -54.91
C VAL A 230 -31.70 7.55 -54.22
N ARG A 231 -30.54 7.84 -54.85
CA ARG A 231 -29.13 7.74 -54.38
C ARG A 231 -28.42 9.05 -54.82
N PRO A 232 -27.32 9.54 -54.21
CA PRO A 232 -26.00 8.85 -54.14
C PRO A 232 -25.13 9.21 -52.89
N GLY A 233 -23.83 8.85 -52.89
CA GLY A 233 -22.79 9.41 -51.99
C GLY A 233 -22.05 8.41 -51.08
N PRO A 234 -20.69 8.37 -51.06
CA PRO A 234 -19.92 7.44 -50.21
C PRO A 234 -18.82 8.08 -49.30
N LYS A 235 -18.49 7.42 -48.17
CA LYS A 235 -17.20 7.37 -47.41
C LYS A 235 -17.46 6.77 -46.01
N PRO A 236 -16.45 6.31 -45.24
CA PRO A 236 -15.31 5.46 -45.59
C PRO A 236 -15.34 4.12 -44.79
N ILE A 237 -14.26 3.33 -44.79
CA ILE A 237 -14.16 2.01 -44.11
C ILE A 237 -13.40 2.15 -42.78
N ALA A 238 -13.87 1.45 -41.73
CA ALA A 238 -13.13 1.23 -40.48
C ALA A 238 -13.01 -0.29 -40.19
N ASN A 239 -11.87 -0.73 -39.66
CA ASN A 239 -11.58 -2.14 -39.41
C ASN A 239 -12.33 -2.68 -38.18
N LYS A 240 -12.89 -3.90 -38.30
CA LYS A 240 -13.12 -4.79 -37.16
C LYS A 240 -12.22 -6.01 -37.27
N GLY A 241 -11.25 -6.13 -36.36
CA GLY A 241 -10.57 -7.40 -36.10
C GLY A 241 -11.53 -8.36 -35.42
N SER A 242 -11.79 -9.52 -36.02
CA SER A 242 -12.69 -10.54 -35.50
C SER A 242 -12.15 -11.91 -35.89
N GLU A 243 -11.34 -12.49 -35.00
CA GLU A 243 -10.77 -13.82 -35.16
C GLU A 243 -11.57 -14.88 -34.40
N SER A 244 -11.56 -16.16 -34.77
CA SER A 244 -11.85 -16.71 -36.12
C SER A 244 -12.27 -18.19 -35.98
N ASN A 245 -13.51 -18.45 -35.51
CA ASN A 245 -14.06 -19.82 -35.34
C ASN A 245 -14.29 -20.63 -36.65
N SER A 246 -13.55 -20.32 -37.72
CA SER A 246 -13.74 -20.88 -39.07
C SER A 246 -13.04 -22.23 -39.29
N PHE A 247 -12.00 -22.58 -38.53
CA PHE A 247 -11.20 -23.80 -38.75
C PHE A 247 -11.63 -25.04 -37.95
N LEU A 248 -12.51 -24.88 -36.95
CA LEU A 248 -13.03 -25.99 -36.15
C LEU A 248 -13.88 -26.94 -37.02
N THR A 249 -13.62 -28.24 -36.93
CA THR A 249 -14.40 -29.28 -37.62
C THR A 249 -15.83 -29.34 -37.12
N ALA A 250 -16.74 -29.96 -37.89
CA ALA A 250 -18.12 -30.18 -37.44
C ALA A 250 -18.24 -31.04 -36.15
N ALA A 251 -17.22 -31.85 -35.84
CA ALA A 251 -17.15 -32.62 -34.59
C ALA A 251 -16.66 -31.76 -33.41
N GLU A 252 -15.69 -30.87 -33.62
CA GLU A 252 -15.24 -29.92 -32.60
C GLU A 252 -16.28 -28.85 -32.32
N ARG A 253 -16.94 -28.31 -33.35
CA ARG A 253 -18.09 -27.42 -33.17
C ARG A 253 -19.21 -28.10 -32.39
N LYS A 254 -19.52 -29.38 -32.68
CA LYS A 254 -20.48 -30.15 -31.88
C LYS A 254 -19.98 -30.49 -30.47
N LYS A 255 -18.67 -30.50 -30.19
CA LYS A 255 -18.12 -30.64 -28.83
C LYS A 255 -18.13 -29.34 -28.04
N ILE A 256 -17.88 -28.21 -28.72
CA ILE A 256 -17.98 -26.86 -28.13
C ILE A 256 -19.44 -26.56 -27.86
N GLN A 257 -20.30 -26.74 -28.86
CA GLN A 257 -21.75 -26.61 -28.74
C GLN A 257 -22.32 -27.58 -27.69
N ALA A 258 -21.96 -28.87 -27.69
CA ALA A 258 -22.40 -29.77 -26.60
C ALA A 258 -21.73 -29.50 -25.23
N LYS A 259 -20.72 -28.60 -25.15
CA LYS A 259 -20.17 -28.09 -23.88
C LYS A 259 -20.86 -26.78 -23.47
N GLU A 260 -21.34 -26.00 -24.43
CA GLU A 260 -22.21 -24.82 -24.26
C GLU A 260 -23.62 -25.30 -23.87
N ASP A 261 -24.27 -26.17 -24.64
CA ASP A 261 -25.53 -26.86 -24.30
C ASP A 261 -25.46 -27.53 -22.91
N LYS A 262 -24.30 -28.12 -22.55
CA LYS A 262 -24.07 -28.70 -21.21
C LYS A 262 -23.90 -27.64 -20.12
N ARG A 263 -23.28 -26.50 -20.42
CA ARG A 263 -23.14 -25.36 -19.49
C ARG A 263 -24.48 -24.64 -19.28
N GLU A 264 -25.27 -24.47 -20.34
CA GLU A 264 -26.63 -23.94 -20.31
C GLU A 264 -27.57 -24.87 -19.53
N SER A 265 -27.48 -26.20 -19.71
CA SER A 265 -28.23 -27.16 -18.89
C SER A 265 -27.66 -27.40 -17.49
N GLU A 266 -26.47 -26.85 -17.19
CA GLU A 266 -25.86 -26.81 -15.85
C GLU A 266 -26.11 -25.49 -15.12
N GLN A 267 -26.74 -24.48 -15.73
CA GLN A 267 -27.17 -23.25 -15.05
C GLN A 267 -28.70 -23.28 -14.90
N CYS A 268 -29.21 -23.38 -13.66
CA CYS A 268 -30.64 -23.62 -13.41
C CYS A 268 -31.56 -22.40 -13.66
N PHE A 269 -31.00 -21.25 -14.02
CA PHE A 269 -31.72 -19.98 -14.08
C PHE A 269 -31.39 -19.17 -15.35
N ASP A 270 -32.40 -18.97 -16.22
CA ASP A 270 -32.30 -18.22 -17.49
C ASP A 270 -31.61 -16.85 -17.37
N PHE A 271 -31.75 -16.18 -16.22
CA PHE A 271 -31.21 -14.84 -15.97
C PHE A 271 -29.69 -14.82 -15.65
N LEU A 272 -29.09 -15.96 -15.30
CA LEU A 272 -27.64 -16.11 -15.16
C LEU A 272 -26.94 -16.37 -16.51
N VAL A 273 -27.69 -16.76 -17.54
CA VAL A 273 -27.18 -16.95 -18.91
C VAL A 273 -27.07 -15.61 -19.65
N ASN A 274 -28.02 -14.69 -19.40
CA ASN A 274 -28.06 -13.35 -19.99
C ASN A 274 -28.06 -12.29 -18.87
N ILE A 275 -26.92 -12.19 -18.17
CA ILE A 275 -26.73 -11.27 -17.04
C ILE A 275 -27.02 -9.83 -17.47
N ARG A 276 -27.77 -9.12 -16.61
CA ARG A 276 -28.06 -7.69 -16.72
C ARG A 276 -28.00 -7.07 -15.33
N ASP A 277 -27.57 -5.83 -15.23
CA ASP A 277 -27.65 -5.09 -13.97
C ASP A 277 -29.10 -4.77 -13.59
N LYS A 278 -29.32 -4.23 -12.40
CA LYS A 278 -30.64 -3.90 -11.84
C LYS A 278 -31.42 -2.83 -12.63
N GLU A 279 -30.73 -2.00 -13.43
CA GLU A 279 -31.35 -1.02 -14.34
C GLU A 279 -31.75 -1.67 -15.69
N GLY A 280 -31.14 -2.82 -16.01
CA GLY A 280 -31.43 -3.64 -17.19
C GLY A 280 -30.32 -3.63 -18.24
N ASN A 281 -29.17 -3.00 -17.95
CA ASN A 281 -28.04 -2.81 -18.85
C ASN A 281 -27.28 -4.13 -19.07
N HIS A 282 -26.59 -4.27 -20.21
CA HIS A 282 -25.75 -5.44 -20.54
C HIS A 282 -24.30 -5.18 -20.13
N PRO A 283 -23.44 -6.20 -19.85
CA PRO A 283 -22.03 -5.99 -19.53
C PRO A 283 -21.18 -5.21 -20.56
N ASP A 284 -21.65 -5.04 -21.80
CA ASP A 284 -21.00 -4.19 -22.82
C ASP A 284 -21.42 -2.70 -22.74
N ASP A 285 -22.40 -2.37 -21.90
CA ASP A 285 -22.96 -1.02 -21.77
C ASP A 285 -22.06 -0.16 -20.87
N PRO A 286 -21.73 1.09 -21.27
CA PRO A 286 -20.96 2.00 -20.43
C PRO A 286 -21.53 2.21 -19.02
N ASP A 287 -22.85 2.09 -18.82
CA ASP A 287 -23.51 2.30 -17.53
C ASP A 287 -23.85 1.04 -16.71
N TYR A 288 -23.39 -0.12 -17.17
CA TYR A 288 -23.51 -1.39 -16.46
C TYR A 288 -22.90 -1.39 -15.05
N ASP A 289 -23.70 -1.75 -14.05
CA ASP A 289 -23.24 -1.96 -12.68
C ASP A 289 -23.07 -3.45 -12.32
N LYS A 290 -21.80 -3.90 -12.32
CA LYS A 290 -21.37 -5.25 -11.94
C LYS A 290 -21.80 -5.69 -10.52
N ARG A 291 -22.10 -4.76 -9.60
CA ARG A 291 -22.52 -5.08 -8.23
C ARG A 291 -23.94 -5.63 -8.18
N SER A 292 -24.74 -5.48 -9.23
CA SER A 292 -26.16 -5.81 -9.21
C SER A 292 -26.58 -6.77 -10.32
N ILE A 293 -27.70 -7.47 -10.13
CA ILE A 293 -28.30 -8.33 -11.16
C ILE A 293 -29.83 -8.22 -11.18
N LEU A 294 -30.42 -8.05 -12.36
CA LEU A 294 -31.88 -8.00 -12.56
C LEU A 294 -32.49 -9.40 -12.53
N ILE A 295 -33.16 -9.71 -11.42
CA ILE A 295 -33.89 -10.96 -11.25
C ILE A 295 -35.34 -10.80 -11.76
N PRO A 296 -35.80 -11.56 -12.77
CA PRO A 296 -37.13 -11.39 -13.36
C PRO A 296 -38.29 -11.61 -12.38
N LYS A 297 -39.34 -10.78 -12.49
CA LYS A 297 -40.57 -10.87 -11.68
C LYS A 297 -41.26 -12.24 -11.69
N LYS A 298 -40.99 -13.09 -12.69
CA LYS A 298 -41.44 -14.49 -12.75
C LYS A 298 -40.64 -15.39 -11.78
N SER A 299 -39.32 -15.27 -11.74
CA SER A 299 -38.43 -16.06 -10.87
C SER A 299 -38.78 -15.86 -9.39
N TRP A 300 -39.04 -14.61 -8.99
CA TRP A 300 -39.53 -14.26 -7.65
C TRP A 300 -40.80 -15.00 -7.22
N ALA A 301 -41.69 -15.36 -8.14
CA ALA A 301 -42.88 -16.14 -7.83
C ALA A 301 -42.56 -17.64 -7.61
N GLU A 302 -41.53 -18.16 -8.27
CA GLU A 302 -41.13 -19.58 -8.23
C GLU A 302 -40.17 -19.94 -7.09
N PHE A 303 -39.40 -18.97 -6.58
CA PHE A 303 -38.46 -19.18 -5.47
C PHE A 303 -39.15 -19.60 -4.17
N THR A 304 -38.55 -20.54 -3.44
CA THR A 304 -38.83 -20.84 -2.03
C THR A 304 -38.52 -19.64 -1.12
N PRO A 305 -39.02 -19.60 0.14
CA PRO A 305 -38.68 -18.52 1.08
C PRO A 305 -37.18 -18.33 1.31
N PHE A 306 -36.40 -19.41 1.23
CA PHE A 306 -34.94 -19.37 1.40
C PHE A 306 -34.23 -18.80 0.17
N GLU A 307 -34.57 -19.29 -1.03
CA GLU A 307 -34.08 -18.71 -2.30
C GLU A 307 -34.43 -17.22 -2.41
N LYS A 308 -35.60 -16.80 -1.90
CA LYS A 308 -35.98 -15.39 -1.81
C LYS A 308 -35.02 -14.58 -0.94
N GLN A 309 -34.70 -15.01 0.28
CA GLN A 309 -33.73 -14.30 1.14
C GLN A 309 -32.34 -14.21 0.48
N PHE A 310 -31.86 -15.31 -0.11
CA PHE A 310 -30.57 -15.31 -0.81
C PHE A 310 -30.54 -14.33 -1.98
N TRP A 311 -31.50 -14.44 -2.90
CA TRP A 311 -31.54 -13.61 -4.09
C TRP A 311 -31.85 -12.14 -3.80
N ASP A 312 -32.58 -11.82 -2.72
CA ASP A 312 -32.88 -10.43 -2.34
C ASP A 312 -31.63 -9.67 -1.85
N ILE A 313 -30.67 -10.38 -1.26
CA ILE A 313 -29.33 -9.87 -0.95
C ILE A 313 -28.46 -9.90 -2.22
N LYS A 314 -28.33 -11.06 -2.89
CA LYS A 314 -27.42 -11.26 -4.04
C LYS A 314 -27.73 -10.34 -5.23
N GLN A 315 -28.97 -9.91 -5.45
CA GLN A 315 -29.32 -8.93 -6.51
C GLN A 315 -28.62 -7.57 -6.35
N ASN A 316 -28.15 -7.22 -5.14
CA ASN A 316 -27.50 -5.96 -4.79
C ASN A 316 -25.99 -6.11 -4.50
N HIS A 317 -25.50 -7.36 -4.41
CA HIS A 317 -24.13 -7.72 -4.05
C HIS A 317 -23.62 -8.87 -4.95
N TYR A 318 -23.88 -8.77 -6.26
CA TYR A 318 -23.55 -9.81 -7.24
C TYR A 318 -22.03 -9.99 -7.42
N ASP A 319 -21.24 -8.92 -7.27
CA ASP A 319 -19.77 -8.94 -7.30
C ASP A 319 -19.11 -9.39 -5.98
N THR A 320 -19.90 -9.92 -5.03
CA THR A 320 -19.47 -10.29 -3.68
C THR A 320 -19.86 -11.74 -3.38
N VAL A 321 -18.90 -12.55 -2.93
CA VAL A 321 -19.11 -13.95 -2.53
C VAL A 321 -19.87 -13.98 -1.21
N LEU A 322 -21.05 -14.59 -1.17
CA LEU A 322 -21.90 -14.61 0.02
C LEU A 322 -21.77 -15.92 0.81
N PHE A 323 -21.21 -15.82 2.01
CA PHE A 323 -21.21 -16.88 3.01
C PHE A 323 -22.55 -16.81 3.77
N PHE A 324 -23.45 -17.77 3.54
CA PHE A 324 -24.85 -17.68 3.96
C PHE A 324 -25.17 -18.67 5.09
N GLN A 325 -25.36 -18.16 6.32
CA GLN A 325 -25.46 -18.99 7.53
C GLN A 325 -26.72 -19.86 7.59
N LYS A 326 -26.56 -21.14 7.95
CA LYS A 326 -27.62 -22.14 7.92
C LYS A 326 -27.44 -23.20 9.01
N GLY A 327 -27.63 -22.77 10.26
CA GLY A 327 -27.14 -23.51 11.42
C GLY A 327 -25.61 -23.37 11.52
N LYS A 328 -24.92 -24.42 11.97
CA LYS A 328 -23.47 -24.41 12.23
C LYS A 328 -22.56 -24.42 10.97
N PHE A 329 -23.11 -24.02 9.82
CA PHE A 329 -22.44 -23.99 8.52
C PHE A 329 -22.80 -22.71 7.77
N TYR A 330 -21.85 -22.21 6.99
CA TYR A 330 -22.07 -21.20 5.97
C TYR A 330 -22.06 -21.90 4.61
N GLU A 331 -23.17 -21.79 3.87
CA GLU A 331 -23.30 -22.32 2.51
C GLU A 331 -23.09 -21.19 1.49
N LEU A 332 -22.33 -21.45 0.43
CA LEU A 332 -22.17 -20.58 -0.74
C LEU A 332 -23.00 -21.18 -1.90
N TYR A 333 -23.51 -20.35 -2.82
CA TYR A 333 -24.45 -20.80 -3.86
C TYR A 333 -24.14 -20.29 -5.28
N GLU A 334 -24.53 -21.07 -6.29
CA GLU A 334 -24.33 -20.81 -7.73
C GLU A 334 -22.89 -20.41 -8.08
N ASP A 335 -22.67 -19.20 -8.60
CA ASP A 335 -21.36 -18.70 -9.01
C ASP A 335 -20.38 -18.66 -7.83
N ASP A 336 -20.84 -18.35 -6.62
CA ASP A 336 -20.05 -18.37 -5.39
C ASP A 336 -19.60 -19.79 -5.02
N ALA A 337 -20.46 -20.79 -5.27
CA ALA A 337 -20.12 -22.19 -5.09
C ALA A 337 -19.16 -22.71 -6.17
N LEU A 338 -19.25 -22.17 -7.39
CA LEU A 338 -18.32 -22.48 -8.47
C LEU A 338 -16.93 -21.89 -8.22
N ILE A 339 -16.82 -20.69 -7.62
CA ILE A 339 -15.55 -20.12 -7.14
C ILE A 339 -14.97 -21.01 -6.04
N GLY A 340 -15.77 -21.31 -5.00
CA GLY A 340 -15.34 -22.17 -3.90
C GLY A 340 -14.86 -23.56 -4.33
N HIS A 341 -15.48 -24.14 -5.36
CA HIS A 341 -15.05 -25.41 -5.93
C HIS A 341 -13.78 -25.32 -6.80
N GLN A 342 -13.62 -24.25 -7.59
CA GLN A 342 -12.52 -24.13 -8.56
C GLN A 342 -11.22 -23.59 -7.98
N GLU A 343 -11.28 -22.72 -6.97
CA GLU A 343 -10.09 -22.10 -6.37
C GLU A 343 -9.62 -22.80 -5.08
N PHE A 344 -10.53 -23.52 -4.40
CA PHE A 344 -10.29 -24.08 -3.07
C PHE A 344 -10.69 -25.55 -2.90
N ASP A 345 -10.97 -26.25 -4.01
CA ASP A 345 -11.38 -27.67 -4.05
C ASP A 345 -12.59 -28.04 -3.16
N LEU A 346 -13.41 -27.06 -2.75
CA LEU A 346 -14.57 -27.32 -1.91
C LEU A 346 -15.55 -28.24 -2.64
N LYS A 347 -16.12 -29.21 -1.93
CA LYS A 347 -16.95 -30.28 -2.50
C LYS A 347 -18.30 -29.74 -2.97
N LEU A 348 -18.39 -29.45 -4.27
CA LEU A 348 -19.63 -29.02 -4.94
C LEU A 348 -20.72 -30.10 -4.85
N THR A 349 -21.93 -29.70 -4.47
CA THR A 349 -23.12 -30.57 -4.50
C THR A 349 -24.34 -29.80 -5.02
N ASP A 350 -25.28 -30.52 -5.63
CA ASP A 350 -26.54 -29.94 -6.10
C ASP A 350 -27.65 -30.11 -5.04
N ARG A 351 -28.30 -29.01 -4.63
CA ARG A 351 -29.43 -29.02 -3.69
C ARG A 351 -30.63 -28.26 -4.26
N VAL A 352 -31.74 -28.98 -4.47
CA VAL A 352 -33.01 -28.49 -5.02
C VAL A 352 -32.86 -27.97 -6.45
N LYS A 353 -32.55 -26.68 -6.63
CA LYS A 353 -32.25 -26.02 -7.92
C LYS A 353 -30.86 -25.42 -7.96
N MET A 354 -30.17 -25.32 -6.82
CA MET A 354 -28.95 -24.53 -6.69
C MET A 354 -27.73 -25.41 -6.48
N LYS A 355 -26.62 -25.03 -7.10
CA LYS A 355 -25.28 -25.53 -6.75
C LYS A 355 -24.87 -24.95 -5.41
N MET A 356 -24.21 -25.75 -4.57
CA MET A 356 -23.69 -25.29 -3.29
C MET A 356 -22.36 -25.94 -2.89
N VAL A 357 -21.59 -25.20 -2.10
CA VAL A 357 -20.53 -25.71 -1.21
C VAL A 357 -20.82 -25.19 0.20
N GLY A 358 -20.18 -25.74 1.23
CA GLY A 358 -20.36 -25.23 2.59
C GLY A 358 -19.16 -25.47 3.48
N VAL A 359 -18.97 -24.56 4.45
CA VAL A 359 -17.86 -24.59 5.42
C VAL A 359 -18.40 -24.54 6.86
N PRO A 360 -17.78 -25.27 7.82
CA PRO A 360 -18.15 -25.16 9.23
C PRO A 360 -17.93 -23.76 9.79
N GLU A 361 -18.85 -23.30 10.63
CA GLU A 361 -18.80 -22.01 11.36
C GLU A 361 -17.47 -21.79 12.08
N GLN A 362 -16.93 -22.82 12.74
CA GLN A 362 -15.64 -22.77 13.46
C GLN A 362 -14.43 -22.51 12.55
N SER A 363 -14.56 -22.71 11.24
CA SER A 363 -13.50 -22.50 10.24
C SER A 363 -13.73 -21.27 9.37
N LEU A 364 -14.83 -20.52 9.59
CA LEU A 364 -15.25 -19.40 8.74
C LEU A 364 -14.12 -18.39 8.52
N GLU A 365 -13.41 -18.03 9.59
CA GLU A 365 -12.34 -17.01 9.60
C GLU A 365 -11.20 -17.36 8.63
N PHE A 366 -10.79 -18.63 8.60
CA PHE A 366 -9.78 -19.16 7.67
C PHE A 366 -10.24 -19.10 6.21
N TRP A 367 -11.51 -19.41 5.95
CA TRP A 367 -12.07 -19.34 4.59
C TRP A 367 -12.25 -17.91 4.11
N ILE A 368 -12.70 -16.98 4.97
CA ILE A 368 -12.77 -15.55 4.65
C ILE A 368 -11.37 -15.04 4.26
N ALA A 369 -10.34 -15.32 5.07
CA ALA A 369 -8.96 -14.93 4.77
C ALA A 369 -8.45 -15.49 3.43
N LYS A 370 -8.81 -16.73 3.07
CA LYS A 370 -8.46 -17.33 1.77
C LYS A 370 -9.14 -16.64 0.59
N PHE A 371 -10.45 -16.38 0.65
CA PHE A 371 -11.18 -15.72 -0.44
C PHE A 371 -10.73 -14.24 -0.61
N LEU A 372 -10.47 -13.52 0.49
CA LEU A 372 -9.87 -12.19 0.46
C LEU A 372 -8.46 -12.22 -0.15
N GLY A 373 -7.64 -13.20 0.22
CA GLY A 373 -6.29 -13.41 -0.32
C GLY A 373 -6.27 -13.69 -1.83
N ALA A 374 -7.28 -14.36 -2.36
CA ALA A 374 -7.50 -14.54 -3.80
C ALA A 374 -8.03 -13.28 -4.53
N GLY A 375 -8.45 -12.26 -3.78
CA GLY A 375 -8.92 -10.96 -4.31
C GLY A 375 -10.44 -10.81 -4.39
N HIS A 376 -11.23 -11.77 -3.89
CA HIS A 376 -12.69 -11.67 -3.87
C HIS A 376 -13.19 -10.76 -2.76
N LYS A 377 -14.35 -10.12 -2.98
CA LYS A 377 -15.14 -9.51 -1.90
C LYS A 377 -15.93 -10.60 -1.18
N VAL A 378 -16.03 -10.51 0.16
CA VAL A 378 -16.65 -11.56 0.98
C VAL A 378 -17.73 -10.96 1.89
N GLY A 379 -18.99 -11.35 1.68
CA GLY A 379 -20.13 -10.93 2.50
C GLY A 379 -20.57 -12.03 3.47
N ILE A 380 -20.71 -11.70 4.75
CA ILE A 380 -21.28 -12.61 5.76
C ILE A 380 -22.79 -12.32 5.88
N VAL A 381 -23.62 -13.35 5.70
CA VAL A 381 -25.08 -13.27 5.90
C VAL A 381 -25.49 -14.16 7.07
N ASP A 382 -25.76 -13.54 8.21
CA ASP A 382 -26.02 -14.22 9.49
C ASP A 382 -27.51 -14.43 9.76
N GLN A 383 -27.80 -15.34 10.70
CA GLN A 383 -29.14 -15.59 11.22
C GLN A 383 -29.48 -14.56 12.31
N ALA A 384 -30.37 -13.62 12.00
CA ALA A 384 -30.79 -12.52 12.89
C ALA A 384 -31.69 -12.98 14.05
N GLU A 385 -32.18 -14.21 14.01
CA GLU A 385 -32.98 -14.85 15.07
C GLU A 385 -32.64 -16.34 15.15
N THR A 386 -32.70 -16.93 16.35
CA THR A 386 -32.60 -18.40 16.48
C THR A 386 -33.90 -19.08 16.04
N ALA A 387 -33.86 -20.40 15.89
CA ALA A 387 -35.05 -21.19 15.61
C ALA A 387 -36.13 -21.08 16.72
N ILE A 388 -35.71 -20.86 17.98
CA ILE A 388 -36.61 -20.67 19.12
C ILE A 388 -37.19 -19.25 19.10
N GLY A 389 -36.37 -18.23 18.87
CA GLY A 389 -36.82 -16.84 18.71
C GLY A 389 -37.84 -16.68 17.57
N MET A 390 -37.62 -17.36 16.43
CA MET A 390 -38.59 -17.41 15.33
C MET A 390 -39.93 -18.04 15.75
N GLU A 391 -39.91 -19.13 16.53
CA GLU A 391 -41.16 -19.71 17.06
C GLU A 391 -41.87 -18.77 18.05
N MET A 392 -41.14 -18.03 18.90
CA MET A 392 -41.71 -16.99 19.76
C MET A 392 -42.39 -15.89 18.93
N ARG A 393 -41.71 -15.40 17.89
CA ARG A 393 -42.23 -14.37 16.97
C ARG A 393 -43.46 -14.86 16.20
N THR A 394 -43.42 -16.10 15.71
CA THR A 394 -44.53 -16.70 14.96
C THR A 394 -45.73 -17.02 15.86
N LYS A 395 -45.52 -17.38 17.15
CA LYS A 395 -46.60 -17.45 18.16
C LYS A 395 -47.37 -16.12 18.27
N ALA A 396 -46.67 -14.99 18.31
CA ALA A 396 -47.30 -13.66 18.39
C ALA A 396 -48.09 -13.28 17.11
N PHE A 397 -47.66 -13.76 15.95
CA PHE A 397 -48.25 -13.46 14.63
C PHE A 397 -49.16 -14.57 14.05
N GLN A 398 -49.82 -15.38 14.90
CA GLN A 398 -50.64 -16.56 14.53
C GLN A 398 -51.90 -16.34 13.63
N LYS A 399 -52.00 -15.24 12.87
CA LYS A 399 -53.11 -14.97 11.94
C LYS A 399 -52.81 -15.22 10.45
N THR A 400 -51.56 -15.41 10.05
CA THR A 400 -51.16 -15.65 8.65
C THR A 400 -50.40 -16.97 8.52
N GLY A 401 -51.03 -17.98 7.91
CA GLY A 401 -50.54 -19.37 7.84
C GLY A 401 -49.38 -19.63 6.87
N GLY A 402 -48.38 -18.74 6.83
CA GLY A 402 -47.10 -19.02 6.17
C GLY A 402 -46.20 -19.86 7.08
N ARG A 403 -45.44 -20.79 6.49
CA ARG A 403 -44.24 -21.31 7.15
C ARG A 403 -43.15 -20.26 6.99
N GLU A 404 -42.99 -19.41 7.99
CA GLU A 404 -41.85 -18.51 8.07
C GLU A 404 -40.54 -19.29 8.22
N ILE A 405 -39.44 -18.60 7.91
CA ILE A 405 -38.08 -19.10 8.10
C ILE A 405 -37.27 -18.06 8.86
N VAL A 406 -36.18 -18.49 9.49
CA VAL A 406 -35.24 -17.61 10.18
C VAL A 406 -34.88 -16.42 9.28
N ARG A 407 -35.10 -15.20 9.77
CA ARG A 407 -34.62 -13.96 9.14
C ARG A 407 -33.09 -13.98 9.03
N ARG A 408 -32.59 -13.55 7.88
CA ARG A 408 -31.16 -13.41 7.59
C ARG A 408 -30.88 -12.05 7.01
N GLU A 409 -29.74 -11.49 7.39
CA GLU A 409 -29.33 -10.15 6.99
C GLU A 409 -27.84 -10.16 6.68
N LEU A 410 -27.43 -9.35 5.70
CA LEU A 410 -26.02 -9.13 5.37
C LEU A 410 -25.39 -8.35 6.53
N ALA A 411 -24.61 -9.02 7.37
CA ALA A 411 -24.03 -8.43 8.57
C ALA A 411 -22.96 -7.39 8.18
N ARG A 412 -21.93 -7.83 7.44
CA ARG A 412 -20.81 -7.02 6.95
C ARG A 412 -20.29 -7.58 5.62
N VAL A 413 -19.69 -6.72 4.79
CA VAL A 413 -18.91 -7.12 3.61
C VAL A 413 -17.45 -6.70 3.77
N PHE A 414 -16.54 -7.66 3.64
CA PHE A 414 -15.10 -7.45 3.69
C PHE A 414 -14.50 -7.39 2.28
N THR A 415 -13.58 -6.46 2.10
CA THR A 415 -12.68 -6.37 0.94
C THR A 415 -11.24 -6.17 1.45
N ASN A 416 -10.24 -6.27 0.58
CA ASN A 416 -8.84 -6.09 0.98
C ASN A 416 -8.50 -4.68 1.50
N GLY A 417 -9.35 -3.67 1.26
CA GLY A 417 -9.25 -2.35 1.89
C GLY A 417 -10.12 -2.15 3.16
N THR A 418 -11.00 -3.09 3.50
CA THR A 418 -11.98 -2.94 4.60
C THR A 418 -11.92 -4.05 5.65
N ILE A 419 -10.76 -4.68 5.81
CA ILE A 419 -10.52 -5.69 6.83
C ILE A 419 -10.48 -5.04 8.21
N VAL A 420 -11.53 -5.28 9.02
CA VAL A 420 -11.64 -4.83 10.42
C VAL A 420 -11.01 -5.84 11.40
N ASP A 421 -11.00 -7.13 11.06
CA ASP A 421 -10.44 -8.18 11.92
C ASP A 421 -8.95 -8.43 11.63
N GLY A 422 -8.09 -8.25 12.63
CA GLY A 422 -6.66 -8.57 12.54
C GLY A 422 -6.37 -10.04 12.21
N GLY A 423 -7.28 -10.97 12.50
CA GLY A 423 -7.17 -12.38 12.12
C GLY A 423 -7.25 -12.64 10.61
N TYR A 424 -7.70 -11.67 9.80
CA TYR A 424 -7.68 -11.75 8.33
C TYR A 424 -6.50 -10.98 7.71
N LEU A 425 -5.62 -10.37 8.51
CA LEU A 425 -4.51 -9.54 8.03
C LEU A 425 -3.21 -10.33 7.90
N ASN A 426 -2.72 -10.47 6.67
CA ASN A 426 -1.44 -11.10 6.35
C ASN A 426 -0.20 -10.24 6.72
N SER A 427 -0.37 -9.08 7.37
CA SER A 427 0.72 -8.16 7.76
C SER A 427 0.31 -7.23 8.91
N ASP A 428 1.28 -6.75 9.68
CA ASP A 428 1.11 -5.66 10.66
C ASP A 428 0.76 -4.31 9.99
N ASP A 429 1.05 -4.16 8.68
CA ASP A 429 0.81 -2.94 7.91
C ASP A 429 -0.69 -2.55 7.83
N PRO A 430 -1.02 -1.26 7.65
CA PRO A 430 -2.39 -0.84 7.39
C PRO A 430 -2.85 -1.25 5.99
N ASN A 431 -4.07 -1.78 5.88
CA ASN A 431 -4.70 -2.07 4.59
C ASN A 431 -5.48 -0.84 4.11
N HIS A 432 -4.76 0.22 3.71
CA HIS A 432 -5.36 1.50 3.37
C HIS A 432 -6.36 1.40 2.20
N LEU A 433 -7.58 1.89 2.45
CA LEU A 433 -8.59 2.24 1.46
C LEU A 433 -8.47 3.73 1.13
N VAL A 434 -8.59 4.10 -0.15
CA VAL A 434 -8.48 5.51 -0.59
C VAL A 434 -9.64 5.88 -1.49
N SER A 435 -10.28 7.01 -1.21
CA SER A 435 -11.26 7.67 -2.06
C SER A 435 -10.65 8.95 -2.65
N ILE A 436 -10.76 9.14 -3.96
CA ILE A 436 -10.17 10.25 -4.69
C ILE A 436 -11.16 10.94 -5.64
N LYS A 437 -11.12 12.28 -5.66
CA LYS A 437 -11.78 13.16 -6.64
C LYS A 437 -10.74 14.12 -7.22
N GLU A 438 -10.65 14.18 -8.55
CA GLU A 438 -9.80 15.12 -9.30
C GLU A 438 -10.64 16.29 -9.81
N SER A 439 -10.13 17.51 -9.70
CA SER A 439 -10.62 18.69 -10.42
C SER A 439 -9.55 19.18 -11.38
N SER A 440 -9.88 19.23 -12.67
CA SER A 440 -8.99 19.77 -13.71
C SER A 440 -8.98 21.30 -13.65
N GLY A 441 -8.04 21.84 -12.89
CA GLY A 441 -7.95 23.27 -12.59
C GLY A 441 -7.17 24.08 -13.64
N SER A 442 -7.78 25.19 -14.09
CA SER A 442 -7.17 26.20 -14.98
C SER A 442 -6.80 25.73 -16.41
N PRO A 443 -6.62 26.66 -17.37
CA PRO A 443 -6.07 26.33 -18.69
C PRO A 443 -4.57 25.96 -18.67
N GLU A 444 -3.89 26.03 -17.53
CA GLU A 444 -2.45 25.75 -17.40
C GLU A 444 -2.12 24.26 -17.12
N GLY A 445 -3.13 23.42 -16.88
CA GLY A 445 -2.98 21.96 -16.74
C GLY A 445 -2.61 21.45 -15.34
N THR A 446 -2.60 22.34 -14.34
CA THR A 446 -2.63 21.98 -12.92
C THR A 446 -3.90 21.19 -12.59
N SER A 447 -3.94 20.49 -11.46
CA SER A 447 -5.20 19.89 -10.96
C SER A 447 -5.18 19.72 -9.47
N SER A 448 -6.36 19.85 -8.87
CA SER A 448 -6.55 19.85 -7.43
C SER A 448 -7.24 18.54 -7.03
N PHE A 449 -6.80 17.94 -5.94
CA PHE A 449 -7.25 16.62 -5.49
C PHE A 449 -7.87 16.71 -4.10
N GLY A 450 -9.06 16.14 -3.96
CA GLY A 450 -9.62 15.76 -2.68
C GLY A 450 -9.39 14.27 -2.47
N ILE A 451 -8.79 13.91 -1.33
CA ILE A 451 -8.47 12.51 -1.01
C ILE A 451 -8.90 12.23 0.43
N CYS A 452 -9.69 11.18 0.61
CA CYS A 452 -10.02 10.62 1.92
C CYS A 452 -9.39 9.23 1.99
N THR A 453 -8.61 8.98 3.03
CA THR A 453 -7.93 7.69 3.26
C THR A 453 -8.44 7.07 4.55
N ALA A 454 -8.53 5.75 4.61
CA ALA A 454 -9.03 5.02 5.77
C ALA A 454 -8.23 3.73 6.01
N ASP A 455 -8.03 3.37 7.28
CA ASP A 455 -7.65 2.01 7.68
C ASP A 455 -8.78 1.42 8.54
N ALA A 456 -9.56 0.51 7.95
CA ALA A 456 -10.70 -0.11 8.63
C ALA A 456 -10.30 -0.97 9.85
N SER A 457 -9.02 -1.34 9.98
CA SER A 457 -8.53 -2.13 11.11
C SER A 457 -8.25 -1.31 12.37
N THR A 458 -7.98 -0.02 12.22
CA THR A 458 -7.73 0.94 13.31
C THR A 458 -8.82 2.01 13.42
N GLY A 459 -9.69 2.14 12.42
CA GLY A 459 -10.71 3.18 12.33
C GLY A 459 -10.14 4.58 12.08
N GLU A 460 -8.86 4.71 11.71
CA GLU A 460 -8.29 5.99 11.34
C GLU A 460 -8.77 6.43 9.95
N PHE A 461 -9.31 7.65 9.88
CA PHE A 461 -9.53 8.38 8.65
C PHE A 461 -8.54 9.54 8.54
N SER A 462 -7.96 9.73 7.36
CA SER A 462 -6.99 10.80 7.09
C SER A 462 -7.39 11.52 5.81
N ILE A 463 -7.82 12.79 5.94
CA ILE A 463 -8.35 13.63 4.85
C ILE A 463 -7.25 14.57 4.34
N SER A 464 -7.18 14.76 3.02
CA SER A 464 -6.24 15.64 2.33
C SER A 464 -6.93 16.46 1.25
N TYR A 465 -6.46 17.70 1.09
CA TYR A 465 -6.68 18.52 -0.10
C TYR A 465 -5.34 19.13 -0.53
N PHE A 466 -5.02 19.08 -1.82
CA PHE A 466 -3.89 19.83 -2.38
C PHE A 466 -4.10 20.13 -3.85
N GLU A 467 -3.49 21.23 -4.31
CA GLU A 467 -3.21 21.46 -5.72
C GLU A 467 -1.90 20.79 -6.10
N ASP A 468 -1.86 20.16 -7.28
CA ASP A 468 -0.74 19.37 -7.78
C ASP A 468 -0.27 19.84 -9.17
N ASP A 469 0.98 19.52 -9.47
CA ASP A 469 1.65 19.94 -10.70
C ASP A 469 1.19 19.13 -11.94
N VAL A 470 1.78 19.46 -13.09
CA VAL A 470 1.50 18.79 -14.38
C VAL A 470 1.95 17.32 -14.39
N CYS A 471 2.88 16.95 -13.50
CA CYS A 471 3.39 15.58 -13.33
C CYS A 471 2.67 14.78 -12.23
N ARG A 472 1.83 15.44 -11.43
CA ARG A 472 1.11 14.88 -10.28
C ARG A 472 2.05 14.38 -9.18
N THR A 473 3.09 15.15 -8.84
CA THR A 473 4.15 14.68 -7.92
C THR A 473 3.71 14.60 -6.46
N ARG A 474 2.76 15.42 -6.01
CA ARG A 474 2.17 15.28 -4.66
C ARG A 474 1.33 14.01 -4.56
N LEU A 475 0.54 13.72 -5.59
CA LEU A 475 -0.23 12.48 -5.72
C LEU A 475 0.68 11.23 -5.78
N GLU A 476 1.73 11.24 -6.60
CA GLU A 476 2.70 10.12 -6.66
C GLU A 476 3.38 9.89 -5.31
N THR A 477 3.75 10.97 -4.61
CA THR A 477 4.35 10.90 -3.28
C THR A 477 3.39 10.27 -2.27
N MET A 478 2.16 10.76 -2.19
CA MET A 478 1.12 10.21 -1.31
C MET A 478 0.83 8.74 -1.58
N PHE A 479 0.63 8.36 -2.85
CA PHE A 479 0.27 6.98 -3.21
C PHE A 479 1.44 6.00 -2.99
N ARG A 480 2.70 6.43 -3.16
CA ARG A 480 3.88 5.59 -2.84
C ARG A 480 4.17 5.50 -1.33
N GLN A 481 3.82 6.52 -0.55
CA GLN A 481 3.87 6.48 0.91
C GLN A 481 2.79 5.55 1.48
N ILE A 482 1.53 5.69 1.02
CA ILE A 482 0.36 5.00 1.56
C ILE A 482 0.23 3.57 1.02
N ARG A 483 0.53 3.31 -0.26
CA ARG A 483 0.39 2.00 -0.93
C ARG A 483 -0.99 1.34 -0.71
N PRO A 484 -2.10 2.00 -1.09
CA PRO A 484 -3.44 1.50 -0.81
C PRO A 484 -3.70 0.12 -1.44
N LYS A 485 -4.53 -0.67 -0.76
CA LYS A 485 -5.04 -1.96 -1.24
C LYS A 485 -6.26 -1.79 -2.14
N GLU A 486 -6.98 -0.68 -1.99
CA GLU A 486 -8.22 -0.42 -2.69
C GLU A 486 -8.41 1.08 -2.95
N LEU A 487 -8.89 1.39 -4.16
CA LEU A 487 -9.07 2.75 -4.66
C LEU A 487 -10.51 2.94 -5.15
N ILE A 488 -11.20 3.90 -4.55
CA ILE A 488 -12.52 4.39 -4.91
C ILE A 488 -12.37 5.70 -5.70
N HIS A 489 -13.11 5.86 -6.79
CA HIS A 489 -13.19 7.15 -7.49
C HIS A 489 -14.57 7.38 -8.13
N ALA A 490 -14.88 8.65 -8.43
CA ALA A 490 -16.03 8.99 -9.26
C ALA A 490 -15.82 8.48 -10.71
N LYS A 491 -16.85 7.86 -11.28
CA LYS A 491 -16.79 7.23 -12.60
C LYS A 491 -16.64 8.28 -13.71
N GLY A 492 -15.50 8.25 -14.40
CA GLY A 492 -15.16 9.20 -15.47
C GLY A 492 -14.53 10.51 -14.99
N ASN A 493 -14.36 10.71 -13.68
CA ASN A 493 -13.77 11.93 -13.10
C ASN A 493 -12.23 12.00 -13.23
N LEU A 494 -11.52 10.88 -13.00
CA LEU A 494 -10.05 10.87 -13.05
C LEU A 494 -9.53 11.06 -14.47
N SER A 495 -8.53 11.94 -14.62
CA SER A 495 -7.92 12.22 -15.92
C SER A 495 -7.12 11.02 -16.45
N VAL A 496 -6.87 10.99 -17.76
CA VAL A 496 -6.07 9.93 -18.40
C VAL A 496 -4.64 9.92 -17.87
N THR A 497 -4.09 11.08 -17.53
CA THR A 497 -2.76 11.24 -16.92
C THR A 497 -2.74 10.63 -15.52
N THR A 498 -3.66 11.03 -14.64
CA THR A 498 -3.81 10.48 -13.29
C THR A 498 -4.02 8.97 -13.32
N THR A 499 -4.94 8.48 -14.15
CA THR A 499 -5.25 7.04 -14.27
C THR A 499 -4.03 6.22 -14.67
N ARG A 500 -3.18 6.73 -15.58
CA ARG A 500 -1.94 6.06 -16.00
C ARG A 500 -0.86 6.09 -14.92
N LEU A 501 -0.67 7.23 -14.25
CA LEU A 501 0.26 7.33 -13.12
C LEU A 501 -0.10 6.33 -12.03
N LEU A 502 -1.35 6.35 -11.56
CA LEU A 502 -1.82 5.47 -10.50
C LEU A 502 -1.65 3.99 -10.87
N ARG A 503 -1.99 3.58 -12.10
CA ARG A 503 -1.76 2.21 -12.60
C ARG A 503 -0.28 1.80 -12.73
N ASN A 504 0.65 2.75 -12.74
CA ASN A 504 2.09 2.48 -12.84
C ASN A 504 2.79 2.43 -11.46
N ILE A 505 2.22 3.08 -10.44
CA ILE A 505 2.81 3.11 -9.08
C ILE A 505 2.10 2.18 -8.08
N LEU A 506 0.87 1.76 -8.39
CA LEU A 506 0.11 0.82 -7.57
C LEU A 506 0.37 -0.64 -7.97
N PRO A 507 0.44 -1.58 -7.01
CA PRO A 507 0.46 -3.01 -7.30
C PRO A 507 -0.74 -3.44 -8.16
N SER A 508 -0.53 -4.43 -9.03
CA SER A 508 -1.59 -5.05 -9.84
C SER A 508 -2.72 -5.68 -9.03
N SER A 509 -2.48 -6.02 -7.77
CA SER A 509 -3.46 -6.51 -6.79
C SER A 509 -4.33 -5.42 -6.15
N THR A 510 -4.12 -4.14 -6.49
CA THR A 510 -4.94 -3.05 -5.95
C THR A 510 -6.33 -3.10 -6.56
N ALA A 511 -7.38 -3.19 -5.73
CA ALA A 511 -8.76 -3.16 -6.19
C ALA A 511 -9.15 -1.74 -6.65
N TRP A 512 -9.84 -1.61 -7.79
CA TRP A 512 -10.38 -0.34 -8.28
C TRP A 512 -11.91 -0.42 -8.30
N GLN A 513 -12.57 0.57 -7.69
CA GLN A 513 -14.02 0.73 -7.71
C GLN A 513 -14.40 2.14 -8.19
N SER A 514 -15.38 2.19 -9.09
CA SER A 514 -15.88 3.43 -9.67
C SER A 514 -17.39 3.54 -9.43
N PHE A 515 -17.83 4.68 -8.90
CA PHE A 515 -19.22 4.92 -8.52
C PHE A 515 -19.86 6.03 -9.35
N LYS A 516 -21.17 5.96 -9.57
CA LYS A 516 -21.92 6.96 -10.35
C LYS A 516 -21.83 8.31 -9.62
N ASP A 517 -21.29 9.33 -10.32
CA ASP A 517 -21.09 10.67 -9.75
C ASP A 517 -22.44 11.31 -9.35
N ASP A 518 -22.41 12.21 -8.38
CA ASP A 518 -23.54 12.92 -7.74
C ASP A 518 -24.62 12.04 -7.06
N LYS A 519 -24.60 10.71 -7.25
CA LYS A 519 -25.61 9.77 -6.71
C LYS A 519 -25.04 8.78 -5.70
N GLU A 520 -23.85 8.28 -6.01
CA GLU A 520 -23.14 7.30 -5.20
C GLU A 520 -21.84 7.91 -4.67
N PHE A 521 -21.09 8.58 -5.54
CA PHE A 521 -20.06 9.50 -5.10
C PHE A 521 -20.76 10.82 -4.70
N TYR A 522 -21.09 10.97 -3.41
CA TYR A 522 -21.87 12.10 -2.91
C TYR A 522 -21.20 13.46 -3.18
N THR A 523 -22.01 14.49 -3.40
CA THR A 523 -21.54 15.87 -3.53
C THR A 523 -21.01 16.40 -2.18
N ALA A 524 -20.31 17.54 -2.21
CA ALA A 524 -19.91 18.24 -0.99
C ALA A 524 -21.14 18.63 -0.13
N GLU A 525 -22.21 19.12 -0.76
CA GLU A 525 -23.45 19.52 -0.06
C GLU A 525 -24.16 18.31 0.58
N ASP A 526 -24.33 17.21 -0.16
CA ASP A 526 -24.92 15.98 0.38
C ASP A 526 -24.11 15.43 1.55
N THR A 527 -22.79 15.44 1.44
CA THR A 527 -21.89 14.99 2.50
C THR A 527 -22.05 15.86 3.74
N LEU A 528 -21.95 17.19 3.62
CA LEU A 528 -22.11 18.12 4.73
C LEU A 528 -23.49 18.01 5.40
N ASN A 529 -24.56 17.79 4.63
CA ASN A 529 -25.91 17.53 5.15
C ASN A 529 -26.02 16.19 5.91
N LEU A 530 -25.21 15.19 5.55
CA LEU A 530 -25.19 13.88 6.21
C LEU A 530 -24.35 13.85 7.49
N LEU A 531 -23.26 14.61 7.60
CA LEU A 531 -22.34 14.57 8.76
C LEU A 531 -23.04 14.71 10.13
N PRO A 532 -23.99 15.65 10.35
CA PRO A 532 -24.68 15.77 11.63
C PRO A 532 -25.42 14.48 12.02
N SER A 533 -26.06 13.81 11.05
CA SER A 533 -26.81 12.56 11.30
C SER A 533 -25.92 11.37 11.66
N ILE A 534 -24.62 11.44 11.35
CA ILE A 534 -23.62 10.38 11.62
C ILE A 534 -22.94 10.62 12.96
N PHE A 535 -22.66 11.87 13.31
CA PHE A 535 -21.95 12.25 14.54
C PHE A 535 -22.86 12.64 15.71
N SER A 536 -24.19 12.65 15.54
CA SER A 536 -25.15 12.77 16.65
C SER A 536 -24.89 11.73 17.74
N SER A 537 -24.68 12.21 18.97
CA SER A 537 -24.75 11.38 20.18
C SER A 537 -26.21 11.04 20.54
N GLU A 538 -26.42 10.04 21.39
CA GLU A 538 -27.75 9.76 21.96
C GLU A 538 -28.26 10.91 22.85
N GLU A 539 -27.35 11.74 23.37
CA GLU A 539 -27.65 12.96 24.13
C GLU A 539 -28.03 14.16 23.22
N GLY A 540 -27.94 14.01 21.89
CA GLY A 540 -28.42 14.97 20.90
C GLY A 540 -27.41 16.04 20.46
N GLU A 541 -26.22 16.12 21.08
CA GLU A 541 -25.14 16.96 20.58
C GLU A 541 -24.36 16.27 19.44
N SER A 542 -24.22 16.96 18.30
CA SER A 542 -23.53 16.49 17.11
C SER A 542 -22.13 17.12 16.99
N THR A 543 -21.17 16.56 17.75
CA THR A 543 -19.77 16.96 17.72
C THR A 543 -19.05 16.38 16.49
N ILE A 544 -18.94 17.19 15.43
CA ILE A 544 -18.15 16.87 14.22
C ILE A 544 -16.65 17.00 14.55
N PRO A 545 -15.79 16.04 14.14
CA PRO A 545 -14.34 16.11 14.32
C PRO A 545 -13.67 17.34 13.67
N GLU A 546 -12.72 17.96 14.39
CA GLU A 546 -12.04 19.20 13.98
C GLU A 546 -11.40 19.09 12.58
N ALA A 547 -10.79 17.96 12.24
CA ALA A 547 -10.20 17.74 10.92
C ALA A 547 -11.23 17.89 9.78
N ILE A 548 -12.47 17.45 9.97
CA ILE A 548 -13.55 17.62 8.98
C ILE A 548 -13.97 19.09 8.92
N THR A 549 -14.22 19.72 10.07
CA THR A 549 -14.59 21.15 10.16
C THR A 549 -13.54 22.06 9.53
N SER A 550 -12.25 21.77 9.70
CA SER A 550 -11.15 22.56 9.13
C SER A 550 -11.06 22.50 7.59
N LEU A 551 -11.66 21.48 6.98
CA LEU A 551 -11.65 21.25 5.52
C LEU A 551 -13.05 21.37 4.90
N GLN A 552 -14.09 21.71 5.66
CA GLN A 552 -15.49 21.74 5.22
C GLN A 552 -15.73 22.63 3.99
N ASP A 553 -14.96 23.72 3.86
CA ASP A 553 -15.06 24.69 2.76
C ASP A 553 -14.41 24.16 1.45
N ASN A 554 -13.62 23.08 1.52
CA ASN A 554 -12.97 22.46 0.37
C ASN A 554 -13.85 21.36 -0.22
N ALA A 555 -14.65 21.71 -1.24
CA ALA A 555 -15.61 20.82 -1.88
C ALA A 555 -15.04 19.43 -2.22
N LEU A 556 -13.85 19.35 -2.84
CA LEU A 556 -13.23 18.07 -3.22
C LEU A 556 -12.90 17.18 -2.00
N ALA A 557 -12.49 17.77 -0.88
CA ALA A 557 -12.22 17.01 0.34
C ALA A 557 -13.52 16.38 0.87
N MET A 558 -14.61 17.16 0.91
CA MET A 558 -15.93 16.68 1.32
C MET A 558 -16.50 15.65 0.34
N GLU A 559 -16.36 15.83 -0.98
CA GLU A 559 -16.74 14.82 -1.98
C GLU A 559 -15.96 13.51 -1.80
N SER A 560 -14.65 13.58 -1.57
CA SER A 560 -13.83 12.38 -1.33
C SER A 560 -14.27 11.62 -0.06
N LEU A 561 -14.64 12.35 0.99
CA LEU A 561 -15.26 11.80 2.22
C LEU A 561 -16.66 11.24 1.93
N GLY A 562 -17.44 11.88 1.06
CA GLY A 562 -18.75 11.42 0.60
C GLY A 562 -18.70 10.08 -0.13
N GLY A 563 -17.77 9.92 -1.08
CA GLY A 563 -17.50 8.65 -1.76
C GLY A 563 -17.03 7.54 -0.80
N MET A 564 -16.22 7.89 0.21
CA MET A 564 -15.80 6.96 1.28
C MET A 564 -17.01 6.53 2.14
N LEU A 565 -17.84 7.48 2.56
CA LEU A 565 -19.05 7.26 3.36
C LEU A 565 -20.07 6.37 2.63
N PHE A 566 -20.37 6.67 1.36
CA PHE A 566 -21.25 5.84 0.54
C PHE A 566 -20.71 4.40 0.45
N TYR A 567 -19.41 4.23 0.21
CA TYR A 567 -18.85 2.91 0.07
C TYR A 567 -18.92 2.11 1.37
N LEU A 568 -18.52 2.68 2.50
CA LEU A 568 -18.60 2.00 3.81
C LEU A 568 -20.06 1.71 4.21
N ARG A 569 -21.02 2.55 3.79
CA ARG A 569 -22.47 2.23 3.88
C ARG A 569 -22.86 1.01 3.06
N SER A 570 -22.36 0.89 1.82
CA SER A 570 -22.63 -0.26 0.95
C SER A 570 -22.06 -1.61 1.47
N LEU A 571 -21.17 -1.56 2.48
CA LEU A 571 -20.58 -2.72 3.14
C LEU A 571 -21.14 -3.01 4.55
N ASN A 572 -22.05 -2.15 5.06
CA ASN A 572 -22.50 -2.12 6.46
C ASN A 572 -21.35 -1.91 7.47
N LEU A 573 -20.40 -1.01 7.16
CA LEU A 573 -19.25 -0.66 8.01
C LEU A 573 -19.21 0.82 8.45
N ASP A 574 -20.10 1.68 7.95
CA ASP A 574 -20.04 3.13 8.22
C ASP A 574 -20.22 3.47 9.70
N LYS A 575 -21.22 2.88 10.37
CA LYS A 575 -21.52 3.13 11.78
C LYS A 575 -20.32 2.84 12.69
N ASP A 576 -19.75 1.65 12.54
CA ASP A 576 -18.70 1.10 13.41
C ASP A 576 -17.35 1.83 13.26
N LEU A 577 -17.15 2.52 12.13
CA LEU A 577 -15.93 3.27 11.83
C LEU A 577 -16.11 4.78 12.08
N PHE A 578 -17.22 5.39 11.66
CA PHE A 578 -17.46 6.83 11.90
C PHE A 578 -17.74 7.15 13.38
N SER A 579 -18.36 6.24 14.14
CA SER A 579 -18.55 6.42 15.59
C SER A 579 -17.22 6.60 16.35
N GLN A 580 -16.11 6.09 15.78
CA GLN A 580 -14.79 6.25 16.38
C GLN A 580 -14.30 7.69 16.37
N ARG A 581 -14.81 8.57 15.49
CA ARG A 581 -14.44 9.99 15.38
C ARG A 581 -12.93 10.26 15.15
N ASN A 582 -12.15 9.23 14.79
CA ASN A 582 -10.70 9.30 14.58
C ASN A 582 -10.36 9.87 13.19
N PHE A 583 -10.52 11.19 13.02
CA PHE A 583 -10.28 11.90 11.77
C PHE A 583 -9.07 12.84 11.89
N ASN A 584 -8.08 12.65 11.00
CA ASN A 584 -6.84 13.40 10.93
C ASN A 584 -6.74 14.19 9.62
N ILE A 585 -5.90 15.23 9.61
CA ILE A 585 -5.48 15.90 8.36
C ILE A 585 -4.16 15.29 7.91
N TYR A 586 -4.18 14.58 6.79
CA TYR A 586 -2.98 14.09 6.13
C TYR A 586 -2.50 15.08 5.09
N ASP A 587 -1.18 15.26 5.03
CA ASP A 587 -0.50 16.02 4.00
C ASP A 587 0.81 15.25 3.72
N PRO A 588 1.05 14.78 2.48
CA PRO A 588 2.23 14.00 2.11
C PRO A 588 3.54 14.79 2.18
N ILE A 589 3.47 16.13 2.20
CA ILE A 589 4.61 17.04 2.16
C ILE A 589 4.42 18.15 3.21
N LYS A 590 4.23 17.78 4.49
CA LYS A 590 4.10 18.72 5.63
C LYS A 590 5.32 19.64 5.76
N GLU A 591 5.24 20.78 5.07
CA GLU A 591 6.35 21.71 4.90
C GLU A 591 6.82 22.25 6.26
N GLY A 592 8.12 22.55 6.35
CA GLY A 592 8.72 23.10 7.57
C GLY A 592 9.29 22.06 8.54
N LYS A 593 8.56 20.97 8.86
CA LYS A 593 8.88 20.10 10.01
C LYS A 593 9.81 18.91 9.71
N ASN A 594 9.61 18.25 8.59
CA ASN A 594 10.26 16.96 8.26
C ASN A 594 11.12 17.07 6.99
N LEU A 595 12.01 16.09 6.80
CA LEU A 595 12.73 15.87 5.55
C LEU A 595 11.74 15.40 4.47
N ILE A 596 11.65 16.14 3.37
CA ILE A 596 10.78 15.79 2.25
C ILE A 596 11.48 14.72 1.39
N LEU A 597 10.86 13.54 1.33
CA LEU A 597 11.21 12.45 0.42
C LEU A 597 10.07 12.29 -0.59
N ASP A 598 10.27 12.79 -1.81
CA ASP A 598 9.26 12.66 -2.86
C ASP A 598 9.11 11.20 -3.35
N GLY A 599 7.98 10.90 -3.99
CA GLY A 599 7.65 9.54 -4.42
C GLY A 599 8.71 8.89 -5.34
N LYS A 600 9.35 9.71 -6.19
CA LYS A 600 10.47 9.29 -7.03
C LYS A 600 11.66 8.87 -6.18
N THR A 601 12.03 9.69 -5.19
CA THR A 601 13.14 9.43 -4.28
C THR A 601 12.89 8.23 -3.36
N LEU A 602 11.68 8.07 -2.83
CA LEU A 602 11.30 6.86 -2.07
C LEU A 602 11.48 5.57 -2.87
N GLY A 603 11.25 5.62 -4.20
CA GLY A 603 11.52 4.53 -5.14
C GLY A 603 13.00 4.37 -5.47
N HIS A 604 13.66 5.42 -5.98
CA HIS A 604 15.07 5.38 -6.41
C HIS A 604 16.03 4.95 -5.28
N MET A 605 15.70 5.28 -4.03
CA MET A 605 16.48 4.95 -2.83
C MET A 605 16.01 3.67 -2.11
N GLU A 606 14.99 2.97 -2.64
CA GLU A 606 14.48 1.68 -2.14
C GLU A 606 14.16 1.71 -0.63
N VAL A 607 13.54 2.82 -0.18
CA VAL A 607 13.37 3.12 1.25
C VAL A 607 12.41 2.16 1.94
N LEU A 608 11.25 1.92 1.30
CA LEU A 608 10.17 1.07 1.83
C LEU A 608 10.08 -0.29 1.15
N VAL A 609 10.35 -0.32 -0.16
CA VAL A 609 10.15 -1.45 -1.07
C VAL A 609 11.16 -1.33 -2.22
N ASN A 610 11.68 -2.47 -2.67
CA ASN A 610 12.62 -2.58 -3.78
C ASN A 610 11.92 -2.53 -5.16
N ASN A 611 12.68 -2.54 -6.25
CA ASN A 611 12.13 -2.39 -7.61
C ASN A 611 11.22 -3.56 -8.05
N GLU A 612 11.31 -4.72 -7.38
CA GLU A 612 10.51 -5.92 -7.65
C GLU A 612 9.19 -5.93 -6.85
N GLY A 613 9.01 -4.98 -5.93
CA GLY A 613 7.80 -4.82 -5.11
C GLY A 613 7.89 -5.42 -3.71
N GLY A 614 8.99 -6.13 -3.39
CA GLY A 614 9.27 -6.75 -2.09
C GLY A 614 10.01 -5.83 -1.11
N THR A 615 10.26 -6.33 0.11
CA THR A 615 10.98 -5.59 1.17
C THR A 615 12.48 -5.86 1.23
N GLU A 616 12.98 -6.87 0.52
CA GLU A 616 14.39 -7.28 0.61
C GLU A 616 15.37 -6.20 0.15
N GLY A 617 16.39 -5.95 0.96
CA GLY A 617 17.46 -4.98 0.70
C GLY A 617 17.13 -3.53 1.06
N THR A 618 15.90 -3.26 1.52
CA THR A 618 15.39 -1.90 1.79
C THR A 618 15.90 -1.32 3.11
N LEU A 619 15.82 0.01 3.24
CA LEU A 619 16.08 0.68 4.53
C LEU A 619 15.05 0.31 5.61
N ALA A 620 13.81 0.01 5.22
CA ALA A 620 12.79 -0.50 6.13
C ALA A 620 13.19 -1.85 6.76
N GLU A 621 13.57 -2.84 5.95
CA GLU A 621 14.01 -4.16 6.43
C GLU A 621 15.24 -4.08 7.34
N LEU A 622 16.20 -3.21 7.00
CA LEU A 622 17.44 -3.03 7.76
C LEU A 622 17.19 -2.45 9.16
N LEU A 623 16.35 -1.41 9.25
CA LEU A 623 16.25 -0.56 10.44
C LEU A 623 15.04 -0.90 11.33
N GLN A 624 14.01 -1.57 10.80
CA GLN A 624 12.78 -1.89 11.53
C GLN A 624 12.93 -3.17 12.38
N ARG A 625 13.35 -2.99 13.63
CA ARG A 625 13.51 -4.02 14.69
C ARG A 625 12.44 -3.93 15.79
N CYS A 626 11.34 -3.20 15.54
CA CYS A 626 10.18 -3.05 16.43
C CYS A 626 9.50 -4.40 16.72
N VAL A 627 9.09 -4.61 17.97
CA VAL A 627 8.43 -5.84 18.45
C VAL A 627 6.91 -5.77 18.28
N SER A 628 6.31 -4.62 18.56
CA SER A 628 4.87 -4.38 18.60
C SER A 628 4.30 -4.02 17.21
N PRO A 629 3.04 -4.41 16.88
CA PRO A 629 2.41 -4.02 15.61
C PRO A 629 2.29 -2.49 15.44
N SER A 630 1.91 -1.76 16.50
CA SER A 630 1.84 -0.29 16.47
C SER A 630 3.22 0.35 16.31
N GLY A 631 4.25 -0.14 17.01
CA GLY A 631 5.64 0.30 16.84
C GLY A 631 6.17 0.04 15.42
N LYS A 632 5.81 -1.09 14.79
CA LYS A 632 6.13 -1.38 13.39
C LYS A 632 5.47 -0.39 12.42
N ARG A 633 4.19 -0.05 12.63
CA ARG A 633 3.46 0.95 11.83
C ARG A 633 4.07 2.34 11.99
N LEU A 634 4.30 2.79 13.23
CA LEU A 634 4.88 4.09 13.54
C LEU A 634 6.30 4.25 12.99
N PHE A 635 7.12 3.19 13.02
CA PHE A 635 8.47 3.21 12.46
C PHE A 635 8.47 3.51 10.95
N LYS A 636 7.51 2.94 10.20
CA LYS A 636 7.35 3.26 8.78
C LYS A 636 6.91 4.71 8.56
N ILE A 637 6.18 5.33 9.48
CA ILE A 637 5.86 6.78 9.43
C ILE A 637 7.14 7.60 9.66
N TRP A 638 7.95 7.27 10.69
CA TRP A 638 9.23 7.94 10.95
C TRP A 638 10.20 7.83 9.77
N LEU A 639 10.27 6.67 9.10
CA LEU A 639 11.14 6.44 7.95
C LEU A 639 10.66 7.17 6.67
N ARG A 640 9.34 7.34 6.49
CA ARG A 640 8.75 8.15 5.41
C ARG A 640 8.99 9.65 5.58
N SER A 641 9.14 10.10 6.82
CA SER A 641 9.28 11.50 7.19
C SER A 641 10.33 11.70 8.30
N PRO A 642 11.64 11.58 7.99
CA PRO A 642 12.71 11.88 8.94
C PRO A 642 12.65 13.34 9.44
N LEU A 643 13.30 13.64 10.55
CA LEU A 643 13.22 14.97 11.18
C LEU A 643 14.05 16.01 10.40
N ARG A 644 13.61 17.28 10.42
CA ARG A 644 14.37 18.43 9.87
C ARG A 644 15.02 19.31 10.95
N ASP A 645 14.50 19.27 12.17
CA ASP A 645 15.04 20.09 13.27
C ASP A 645 16.27 19.42 13.91
N ALA A 646 17.34 20.20 14.07
CA ALA A 646 18.62 19.70 14.60
C ALA A 646 18.51 19.29 16.08
N ASP A 647 17.75 20.03 16.88
CA ASP A 647 17.62 19.75 18.31
C ASP A 647 16.75 18.52 18.54
N ALA A 648 15.67 18.34 17.78
CA ALA A 648 14.86 17.12 17.78
C ALA A 648 15.63 15.87 17.29
N ILE A 649 16.50 16.00 16.28
CA ILE A 649 17.38 14.90 15.84
C ILE A 649 18.38 14.54 16.95
N ASN A 650 19.05 15.54 17.53
CA ASN A 650 20.02 15.33 18.60
C ASN A 650 19.38 14.69 19.84
N ALA A 651 18.21 15.16 20.28
CA ALA A 651 17.46 14.58 21.41
C ALA A 651 17.02 13.12 21.15
N ARG A 652 16.74 12.75 19.89
CA ARG A 652 16.48 11.35 19.51
C ARG A 652 17.77 10.52 19.52
N LEU A 653 18.90 11.08 19.06
CA LEU A 653 20.21 10.42 19.13
C LEU A 653 20.67 10.20 20.58
N ASP A 654 20.40 11.14 21.48
CA ASP A 654 20.67 10.99 22.92
C ASP A 654 19.89 9.80 23.50
N ALA A 655 18.60 9.70 23.21
CA ALA A 655 17.76 8.58 23.63
C ALA A 655 18.23 7.24 23.02
N VAL A 656 18.72 7.24 21.78
CA VAL A 656 19.25 6.04 21.12
C VAL A 656 20.58 5.59 21.72
N GLU A 657 21.52 6.51 21.97
CA GLU A 657 22.81 6.21 22.61
C GLU A 657 22.63 5.72 24.06
N ASP A 658 21.69 6.31 24.82
CA ASP A 658 21.28 5.81 26.14
C ASP A 658 20.80 4.35 26.11
N LEU A 659 19.92 4.01 25.16
CA LEU A 659 19.33 2.68 25.01
C LEU A 659 20.33 1.63 24.50
N MET A 660 21.38 2.06 23.81
CA MET A 660 22.55 1.24 23.47
C MET A 660 23.44 0.99 24.68
N ASN A 661 23.72 2.03 25.49
CA ASN A 661 24.51 1.94 26.71
C ASN A 661 23.80 1.14 27.83
N HIS A 662 22.48 1.05 27.78
CA HIS A 662 21.65 0.32 28.75
C HIS A 662 20.94 -0.90 28.12
N PRO A 663 21.66 -1.91 27.61
CA PRO A 663 21.07 -3.03 26.86
C PRO A 663 20.08 -3.86 27.69
N ARG A 664 20.18 -3.82 29.03
CA ARG A 664 19.18 -4.43 29.92
C ARG A 664 17.81 -3.78 29.78
N PHE A 665 17.72 -2.45 29.72
CA PHE A 665 16.45 -1.74 29.53
C PHE A 665 15.81 -2.17 28.21
N SER A 666 16.58 -2.15 27.13
CA SER A 666 16.16 -2.58 25.79
C SER A 666 15.72 -4.06 25.75
N GLY A 667 16.35 -4.92 26.55
CA GLY A 667 15.96 -6.32 26.73
C GLY A 667 14.67 -6.52 27.55
N ASP A 668 14.57 -5.87 28.71
CA ASP A 668 13.41 -5.95 29.61
C ASP A 668 12.16 -5.35 28.92
N PHE A 669 12.29 -4.24 28.17
CA PHE A 669 11.24 -3.71 27.29
C PHE A 669 10.87 -4.66 26.14
N THR A 670 11.86 -5.29 25.49
CA THR A 670 11.60 -6.28 24.44
C THR A 670 10.77 -7.47 24.97
N GLN A 671 11.03 -7.91 26.20
CA GLN A 671 10.29 -8.98 26.86
C GLN A 671 8.91 -8.53 27.37
N LEU A 672 8.74 -7.25 27.71
CA LEU A 672 7.43 -6.64 27.98
C LEU A 672 6.56 -6.64 26.72
N CYS A 673 7.08 -6.20 25.58
CA CYS A 673 6.34 -6.13 24.33
C CYS A 673 6.09 -7.51 23.68
N LYS A 674 6.95 -8.50 23.95
CA LYS A 674 6.80 -9.86 23.43
C LYS A 674 5.50 -10.51 23.95
N GLY A 675 4.68 -10.96 23.00
CA GLY A 675 3.39 -11.62 23.28
C GLY A 675 2.23 -10.67 23.56
N LEU A 676 2.40 -9.35 23.40
CA LEU A 676 1.25 -8.44 23.32
C LEU A 676 0.51 -8.65 21.99
N PRO A 677 -0.83 -8.61 21.96
CA PRO A 677 -1.60 -8.58 20.72
C PRO A 677 -1.56 -7.18 20.07
N ASP A 678 -2.20 -7.01 18.92
CA ASP A 678 -2.37 -5.70 18.28
C ASP A 678 -3.43 -4.86 19.02
N LEU A 679 -3.01 -4.26 20.14
CA LEU A 679 -3.87 -3.48 21.05
C LEU A 679 -4.56 -2.30 20.36
N GLU A 680 -3.89 -1.66 19.39
CA GLU A 680 -4.44 -0.54 18.62
C GLU A 680 -5.70 -0.97 17.85
N ARG A 681 -5.61 -2.08 17.11
CA ARG A 681 -6.73 -2.66 16.36
C ARG A 681 -7.81 -3.23 17.30
N LEU A 682 -7.40 -3.86 18.40
CA LEU A 682 -8.35 -4.43 19.36
C LEU A 682 -9.18 -3.36 20.08
N ILE A 683 -8.62 -2.20 20.43
CA ILE A 683 -9.38 -1.07 20.98
C ILE A 683 -10.49 -0.64 20.00
N SER A 684 -10.15 -0.43 18.73
CA SER A 684 -11.11 -0.04 17.69
C SER A 684 -12.20 -1.09 17.48
N ARG A 685 -11.87 -2.38 17.60
CA ARG A 685 -12.86 -3.47 17.58
C ARG A 685 -13.75 -3.56 18.82
N ILE A 686 -13.23 -3.25 20.02
CA ILE A 686 -14.03 -3.19 21.26
C ILE A 686 -15.10 -2.11 21.10
N HIS A 687 -14.72 -0.92 20.58
CA HIS A 687 -15.68 0.13 20.23
C HIS A 687 -16.71 -0.34 19.20
N ALA A 688 -16.28 -1.09 18.17
CA ALA A 688 -17.16 -1.71 17.17
C ALA A 688 -17.88 -2.99 17.67
N GLY A 689 -17.94 -3.24 18.98
CA GLY A 689 -18.73 -4.30 19.64
C GLY A 689 -18.49 -5.73 19.14
N SER A 690 -17.35 -6.01 18.50
CA SER A 690 -17.13 -7.24 17.71
C SER A 690 -15.80 -7.92 18.02
N VAL A 691 -15.53 -8.07 19.32
CA VAL A 691 -14.37 -8.76 19.91
C VAL A 691 -14.86 -10.01 20.64
N LYS A 692 -14.08 -11.10 20.60
CA LYS A 692 -14.39 -12.34 21.33
C LYS A 692 -14.10 -12.14 22.82
N GLN A 693 -14.83 -12.83 23.69
CA GLN A 693 -14.61 -12.73 25.15
C GLN A 693 -13.18 -13.11 25.57
N SER A 694 -12.55 -14.06 24.88
CA SER A 694 -11.12 -14.39 25.02
C SER A 694 -10.21 -13.18 24.81
N ASP A 695 -10.46 -12.44 23.74
CA ASP A 695 -9.58 -11.40 23.23
C ASP A 695 -9.73 -10.13 24.07
N PHE A 696 -10.95 -9.83 24.54
CA PHE A 696 -11.21 -8.77 25.53
C PHE A 696 -10.45 -9.01 26.84
N LEU A 697 -10.46 -10.25 27.36
CA LEU A 697 -9.65 -10.62 28.52
C LEU A 697 -8.16 -10.47 28.25
N GLN A 698 -7.69 -10.86 27.05
CA GLN A 698 -6.29 -10.66 26.64
C GLN A 698 -5.91 -9.17 26.60
N VAL A 699 -6.80 -8.26 26.18
CA VAL A 699 -6.57 -6.81 26.23
C VAL A 699 -6.44 -6.32 27.68
N VAL A 700 -7.38 -6.70 28.56
CA VAL A 700 -7.38 -6.28 29.98
C VAL A 700 -6.22 -6.91 30.78
N GLU A 701 -5.72 -8.08 30.39
CA GLU A 701 -4.47 -8.63 30.91
C GLU A 701 -3.24 -7.90 30.34
N SER A 702 -3.22 -7.63 29.03
CA SER A 702 -2.12 -6.91 28.37
C SER A 702 -1.91 -5.51 28.92
N PHE A 703 -2.97 -4.75 29.20
CA PHE A 703 -2.85 -3.45 29.86
C PHE A 703 -2.37 -3.56 31.32
N SER A 704 -2.77 -4.61 32.06
CA SER A 704 -2.22 -4.87 33.40
C SER A 704 -0.75 -5.30 33.40
N LYS A 705 -0.30 -5.99 32.33
CA LYS A 705 1.12 -6.29 32.07
C LYS A 705 1.88 -5.00 31.72
N LEU A 706 1.30 -4.17 30.85
CA LEU A 706 1.89 -2.90 30.42
C LEU A 706 2.08 -1.92 31.57
N GLN A 707 1.07 -1.67 32.42
CA GLN A 707 1.21 -0.76 33.57
C GLN A 707 2.42 -1.14 34.44
N LYS A 708 2.44 -2.38 34.96
CA LYS A 708 3.54 -2.90 35.78
C LYS A 708 4.90 -2.90 35.08
N GLY A 709 4.88 -3.04 33.75
CA GLY A 709 6.07 -2.94 32.90
C GLY A 709 6.57 -1.50 32.80
N ILE A 710 5.67 -0.54 32.58
CA ILE A 710 5.96 0.91 32.54
C ILE A 710 6.48 1.36 33.90
N ASP A 711 5.86 0.96 35.02
CA ASP A 711 6.31 1.31 36.38
C ASP A 711 7.77 0.89 36.60
N ASN A 712 8.11 -0.38 36.30
CA ASN A 712 9.48 -0.88 36.40
C ASN A 712 10.44 -0.21 35.39
N LEU A 713 9.96 0.15 34.19
CA LEU A 713 10.77 0.89 33.22
C LEU A 713 10.97 2.35 33.64
N VAL A 714 10.04 2.98 34.36
CA VAL A 714 10.22 4.31 34.96
C VAL A 714 11.31 4.26 36.03
N ASP A 715 11.25 3.30 36.96
CA ASP A 715 12.30 3.07 37.97
C ASP A 715 13.69 2.84 37.32
N MET A 716 13.74 2.01 36.28
CA MET A 716 14.98 1.79 35.50
C MET A 716 15.38 3.04 34.71
N SER A 717 14.43 3.86 34.25
CA SER A 717 14.74 5.04 33.44
C SER A 717 15.52 6.09 34.22
N GLU A 718 15.39 6.16 35.56
CA GLU A 718 16.12 7.14 36.36
C GLU A 718 17.65 7.05 36.19
N SER A 719 18.20 5.87 35.83
CA SER A 719 19.64 5.71 35.54
C SER A 719 20.08 6.22 34.16
N LEU A 720 19.16 6.51 33.24
CA LEU A 720 19.45 7.05 31.90
C LEU A 720 19.89 8.53 31.97
N GLU A 721 20.77 8.98 31.07
CA GLU A 721 21.26 10.36 31.10
C GLU A 721 20.34 11.33 30.34
N SER A 722 19.74 10.87 29.25
CA SER A 722 18.80 11.65 28.43
C SER A 722 17.46 11.89 29.12
N THR A 723 16.87 13.06 28.85
CA THR A 723 15.52 13.39 29.31
C THR A 723 14.42 12.81 28.43
N GLY A 724 14.74 12.38 27.20
CA GLY A 724 13.76 11.92 26.21
C GLY A 724 12.98 10.68 26.66
N VAL A 725 13.67 9.58 26.97
CA VAL A 725 13.04 8.33 27.42
C VAL A 725 12.29 8.53 28.74
N LYS A 726 12.86 9.32 29.66
CA LYS A 726 12.24 9.70 30.94
C LYS A 726 10.94 10.48 30.76
N ALA A 727 10.92 11.46 29.86
CA ALA A 727 9.73 12.26 29.57
C ALA A 727 8.65 11.45 28.85
N LEU A 728 9.04 10.58 27.92
CA LEU A 728 8.13 9.69 27.19
C LEU A 728 7.46 8.67 28.14
N LEU A 729 8.21 8.02 29.03
CA LEU A 729 7.61 7.11 30.02
C LEU A 729 6.68 7.83 30.99
N ARG A 730 7.06 9.04 31.44
CA ARG A 730 6.24 9.88 32.34
C ARG A 730 5.03 10.55 31.64
N SER A 731 4.88 10.43 30.32
CA SER A 731 3.67 10.85 29.60
C SER A 731 2.64 9.72 29.44
N ALA A 732 2.98 8.48 29.81
CA ALA A 732 1.99 7.42 29.94
C ALA A 732 0.98 7.75 31.06
N PRO A 733 -0.33 7.65 30.82
CA PRO A 733 -1.34 7.79 31.87
C PRO A 733 -1.32 6.58 32.81
N ASP A 734 -1.62 6.79 34.09
CA ASP A 734 -1.85 5.70 35.04
C ASP A 734 -3.17 4.98 34.69
N LEU A 735 -3.05 3.72 34.27
CA LEU A 735 -4.17 2.86 33.90
C LEU A 735 -4.76 2.09 35.09
N SER A 736 -4.12 2.12 36.26
CA SER A 736 -4.41 1.22 37.39
C SER A 736 -5.89 1.27 37.81
N GLY A 737 -6.43 2.47 38.03
CA GLY A 737 -7.82 2.66 38.44
C GLY A 737 -8.85 2.20 37.40
N MET A 738 -8.58 2.42 36.10
CA MET A 738 -9.44 1.96 35.00
C MET A 738 -9.40 0.42 34.87
N ILE A 739 -8.22 -0.18 34.99
CA ILE A 739 -8.05 -1.64 34.95
C ILE A 739 -8.75 -2.31 36.15
N GLU A 740 -8.66 -1.72 37.35
CA GLU A 740 -9.37 -2.20 38.53
C GLU A 740 -10.89 -2.01 38.42
N HIS A 741 -11.37 -0.89 37.88
CA HIS A 741 -12.80 -0.65 37.62
C HIS A 741 -13.38 -1.71 36.68
N ILE A 742 -12.79 -1.89 35.49
CA ILE A 742 -13.27 -2.86 34.48
C ILE A 742 -13.21 -4.30 35.01
N ARG A 743 -12.15 -4.68 35.75
CA ARG A 743 -12.07 -5.99 36.42
C ARG A 743 -13.08 -6.16 37.57
N GLY A 744 -13.55 -5.06 38.16
CA GLY A 744 -14.57 -5.04 39.21
C GLY A 744 -16.00 -5.30 38.71
N MET A 745 -16.23 -5.27 37.39
CA MET A 745 -17.57 -5.46 36.81
C MET A 745 -17.95 -6.94 36.58
N TYR A 746 -16.96 -7.83 36.40
CA TYR A 746 -17.21 -9.19 35.92
C TYR A 746 -16.47 -10.28 36.70
N THR A 747 -17.02 -11.50 36.62
CA THR A 747 -16.38 -12.76 37.02
C THR A 747 -16.12 -13.62 35.77
N ILE A 748 -15.10 -14.47 35.83
CA ILE A 748 -14.74 -15.38 34.73
C ILE A 748 -15.07 -16.82 35.12
N GLU A 749 -15.90 -17.49 34.33
CA GLU A 749 -16.00 -18.96 34.35
C GLU A 749 -15.13 -19.57 33.26
N GLN A 750 -14.32 -20.57 33.62
CA GLN A 750 -13.52 -21.34 32.68
C GLN A 750 -13.91 -22.83 32.74
N ASN A 751 -14.52 -23.31 31.67
CA ASN A 751 -14.65 -24.73 31.37
C ASN A 751 -13.60 -25.14 30.33
N GLU A 752 -13.28 -26.43 30.22
CA GLU A 752 -12.19 -26.97 29.36
C GLU A 752 -12.25 -26.56 27.87
N LYS A 753 -13.37 -26.01 27.39
CA LYS A 753 -13.58 -25.58 26.00
C LYS A 753 -14.17 -24.18 25.82
N THR A 754 -14.51 -23.48 26.90
CA THR A 754 -15.21 -22.18 26.82
C THR A 754 -14.86 -21.31 28.03
N ILE A 755 -14.45 -20.07 27.73
CA ILE A 755 -14.35 -18.99 28.72
C ILE A 755 -15.64 -18.16 28.61
N ALA A 756 -16.28 -17.91 29.74
CA ALA A 756 -17.45 -17.04 29.83
C ALA A 756 -17.17 -15.86 30.78
N ILE A 757 -17.43 -14.65 30.28
CA ILE A 757 -17.49 -13.43 31.10
C ILE A 757 -18.92 -13.29 31.60
N LEU A 758 -19.11 -13.21 32.91
CA LEU A 758 -20.40 -13.03 33.58
C LEU A 758 -20.39 -11.75 34.42
N PRO A 759 -21.54 -11.08 34.62
CA PRO A 759 -21.64 -10.00 35.61
C PRO A 759 -21.30 -10.52 37.00
N ASN A 760 -20.84 -9.63 37.88
CA ASN A 760 -20.78 -9.94 39.30
C ASN A 760 -22.21 -10.01 39.88
N PRO A 761 -22.53 -10.94 40.80
CA PRO A 761 -23.89 -11.09 41.33
C PRO A 761 -24.42 -9.79 41.96
N GLY A 762 -25.59 -9.33 41.54
CA GLY A 762 -26.18 -8.06 41.94
C GLY A 762 -25.71 -6.84 41.14
N ALA A 763 -24.95 -7.02 40.04
CA ALA A 763 -24.51 -5.94 39.16
C ALA A 763 -25.38 -5.75 37.90
N ASP A 764 -26.19 -6.75 37.53
CA ASP A 764 -27.04 -6.72 36.32
C ASP A 764 -28.37 -7.45 36.59
N GLU A 765 -29.45 -6.67 36.77
CA GLU A 765 -30.76 -7.20 37.15
C GLU A 765 -31.38 -8.11 36.06
N GLU A 766 -31.05 -7.91 34.78
CA GLU A 766 -31.57 -8.76 33.68
C GLU A 766 -30.89 -10.13 33.68
N CYS A 767 -29.57 -10.18 33.89
CA CYS A 767 -28.81 -11.41 33.98
C CYS A 767 -29.15 -12.20 35.25
N ASP A 768 -29.21 -11.54 36.41
CA ASP A 768 -29.56 -12.20 37.68
C ASP A 768 -30.99 -12.79 37.62
N ALA A 769 -31.95 -12.06 37.03
CA ALA A 769 -33.32 -12.56 36.85
C ALA A 769 -33.41 -13.73 35.84
N ALA A 770 -32.63 -13.69 34.76
CA ALA A 770 -32.60 -14.77 33.77
C ALA A 770 -31.92 -16.04 34.31
N ASP A 771 -30.86 -15.91 35.11
CA ASP A 771 -30.22 -17.04 35.78
C ASP A 771 -31.14 -17.67 36.83
N ALA A 772 -31.83 -16.86 37.64
CA ALA A 772 -32.79 -17.34 38.63
C ALA A 772 -34.00 -18.06 38.01
N GLU A 773 -34.53 -17.61 36.87
CA GLU A 773 -35.62 -18.31 36.17
C GLU A 773 -35.14 -19.64 35.55
N VAL A 774 -33.90 -19.72 35.06
CA VAL A 774 -33.32 -20.99 34.62
C VAL A 774 -33.16 -21.97 35.79
N GLU A 775 -32.62 -21.52 36.94
CA GLU A 775 -32.51 -22.34 38.15
C GLU A 775 -33.88 -22.86 38.61
N ARG A 776 -34.89 -21.99 38.68
CA ARG A 776 -36.27 -22.35 39.05
C ARG A 776 -36.87 -23.43 38.14
N ILE A 777 -36.60 -23.39 36.83
CA ILE A 777 -37.09 -24.40 35.88
C ILE A 777 -36.28 -25.71 36.01
N GLU A 778 -34.99 -25.65 36.38
CA GLU A 778 -34.21 -26.86 36.68
C GLU A 778 -34.65 -27.53 37.98
N GLU A 779 -35.07 -26.78 39.01
CA GLU A 779 -35.75 -27.35 40.17
C GLU A 779 -37.04 -28.08 39.78
N GLU A 780 -37.90 -27.44 38.98
CA GLU A 780 -39.17 -28.02 38.47
C GLU A 780 -38.94 -29.32 37.68
N LEU A 781 -37.89 -29.36 36.83
CA LEU A 781 -37.47 -30.58 36.13
C LEU A 781 -36.96 -31.66 37.09
N ASN A 782 -36.23 -31.30 38.13
CA ASN A 782 -35.72 -32.24 39.13
C ASN A 782 -36.84 -32.84 40.01
N GLU A 783 -37.89 -32.08 40.34
CA GLU A 783 -39.08 -32.60 41.01
C GLU A 783 -39.80 -33.66 40.14
N ILE A 784 -39.98 -33.37 38.85
CA ILE A 784 -40.56 -34.31 37.86
C ILE A 784 -39.68 -35.58 37.76
N LEU A 785 -38.35 -35.45 37.78
CA LEU A 785 -37.44 -36.61 37.78
C LEU A 785 -37.61 -37.48 39.04
N GLU A 786 -37.82 -36.88 40.22
CA GLU A 786 -38.12 -37.63 41.44
C GLU A 786 -39.53 -38.27 41.42
N GLU A 787 -40.54 -37.65 40.81
CA GLU A 787 -41.81 -38.34 40.54
C GLU A 787 -41.65 -39.51 39.57
N VAL A 788 -40.84 -39.37 38.53
CA VAL A 788 -40.51 -40.44 37.59
C VAL A 788 -39.77 -41.60 38.28
N LYS A 789 -38.78 -41.33 39.14
CA LYS A 789 -38.08 -42.35 39.95
C LYS A 789 -39.05 -43.10 40.87
N LYS A 790 -39.99 -42.38 41.53
CA LYS A 790 -41.07 -42.97 42.35
C LYS A 790 -41.99 -43.87 41.50
N THR A 791 -42.41 -43.38 40.33
CA THR A 791 -43.33 -44.07 39.41
C THR A 791 -42.72 -45.36 38.84
N LEU A 792 -41.46 -45.32 38.39
CA LEU A 792 -40.73 -46.50 37.90
C LEU A 792 -40.24 -47.43 39.04
N LYS A 793 -40.32 -46.98 40.30
CA LYS A 793 -39.74 -47.65 41.49
C LYS A 793 -38.25 -47.98 41.31
N ARG A 794 -37.52 -47.10 40.63
CA ARG A 794 -36.13 -47.28 40.18
C ARG A 794 -35.36 -45.99 40.40
N LYS A 795 -34.26 -46.05 41.17
CA LYS A 795 -33.34 -44.91 41.37
C LYS A 795 -32.38 -44.65 40.20
N GLU A 796 -32.37 -45.55 39.22
CA GLU A 796 -31.46 -45.56 38.06
C GLU A 796 -31.89 -44.60 36.94
N ALA A 797 -33.03 -43.91 37.07
CA ALA A 797 -33.47 -42.91 36.12
C ALA A 797 -32.75 -41.57 36.35
N VAL A 798 -32.08 -41.08 35.31
CA VAL A 798 -31.33 -39.80 35.33
C VAL A 798 -31.67 -38.99 34.08
N PHE A 799 -31.50 -37.67 34.15
CA PHE A 799 -31.48 -36.86 32.94
C PHE A 799 -30.18 -37.08 32.15
N TRP A 800 -30.31 -37.08 30.83
CA TRP A 800 -29.22 -37.16 29.87
C TRP A 800 -29.32 -36.01 28.87
N HIS A 801 -28.16 -35.49 28.49
CA HIS A 801 -28.00 -34.38 27.56
C HIS A 801 -26.96 -34.78 26.50
N SER A 802 -27.16 -34.38 25.25
CA SER A 802 -26.18 -34.63 24.19
C SER A 802 -24.98 -33.69 24.33
N ALA A 803 -23.78 -34.27 24.25
CA ALA A 803 -22.51 -33.53 24.28
C ALA A 803 -22.33 -32.56 23.09
N GLN A 804 -23.17 -32.65 22.05
CA GLN A 804 -23.14 -31.75 20.88
C GLN A 804 -24.09 -30.52 21.02
N GLY A 805 -24.88 -30.47 22.10
CA GLY A 805 -25.61 -29.28 22.55
C GLY A 805 -26.97 -28.98 21.91
N GLY A 806 -27.84 -28.30 22.65
CA GLY A 806 -29.07 -27.67 22.16
C GLY A 806 -30.33 -28.56 22.14
N LYS A 807 -30.42 -29.50 21.17
CA LYS A 807 -31.70 -30.16 20.83
C LYS A 807 -32.07 -31.38 21.70
N GLU A 808 -31.08 -32.14 22.16
CA GLU A 808 -31.29 -33.29 23.06
C GLU A 808 -30.85 -32.92 24.48
N ILE A 809 -31.77 -32.42 25.30
CA ILE A 809 -31.54 -32.04 26.70
C ILE A 809 -32.62 -32.64 27.60
N PHE A 810 -32.30 -32.91 28.87
CA PHE A 810 -33.23 -33.43 29.89
C PHE A 810 -34.00 -34.70 29.43
N GLN A 811 -33.37 -35.56 28.62
CA GLN A 811 -33.97 -36.84 28.26
C GLN A 811 -33.86 -37.80 29.45
N ILE A 812 -34.96 -38.44 29.83
CA ILE A 812 -34.94 -39.44 30.90
C ILE A 812 -34.31 -40.73 30.36
N GLN A 813 -33.10 -41.02 30.81
CA GLN A 813 -32.34 -42.21 30.47
C GLN A 813 -32.64 -43.33 31.47
N ILE A 814 -33.00 -44.51 30.94
CA ILE A 814 -33.29 -45.72 31.72
C ILE A 814 -32.67 -46.96 31.06
N PRO A 815 -32.37 -48.04 31.81
CA PRO A 815 -31.93 -49.31 31.23
C PRO A 815 -32.93 -49.87 30.22
N ALA A 816 -32.45 -50.37 29.08
CA ALA A 816 -33.29 -50.79 27.95
C ALA A 816 -34.22 -52.00 28.23
N SER A 817 -34.05 -52.66 29.39
CA SER A 817 -34.91 -53.75 29.88
C SER A 817 -36.15 -53.28 30.65
N VAL A 818 -36.26 -51.99 30.96
CA VAL A 818 -37.38 -51.41 31.74
C VAL A 818 -38.57 -51.10 30.81
N LYS A 819 -39.77 -51.55 31.18
CA LYS A 819 -41.01 -51.18 30.48
C LYS A 819 -41.49 -49.79 30.91
N THR A 820 -41.68 -48.89 29.95
CA THR A 820 -42.20 -47.53 30.16
C THR A 820 -43.74 -47.46 30.07
N PRO A 821 -44.36 -46.41 30.63
CA PRO A 821 -45.73 -46.03 30.29
C PRO A 821 -45.90 -45.80 28.78
N ALA A 822 -47.06 -46.20 28.23
CA ALA A 822 -47.37 -46.04 26.80
C ALA A 822 -47.53 -44.57 26.35
N ARG A 823 -47.61 -43.62 27.30
CA ARG A 823 -47.72 -42.18 27.06
C ARG A 823 -46.36 -41.47 26.91
N TRP A 824 -45.23 -42.18 26.96
CA TRP A 824 -43.89 -41.60 26.83
C TRP A 824 -43.37 -41.73 25.41
N THR A 825 -42.82 -40.64 24.88
CA THR A 825 -42.18 -40.60 23.56
C THR A 825 -40.74 -41.04 23.70
N LYS A 826 -40.34 -42.11 23.01
CA LYS A 826 -38.91 -42.48 22.93
C LYS A 826 -38.18 -41.47 22.05
N ALA A 827 -37.11 -40.89 22.56
CA ALA A 827 -36.28 -39.92 21.84
C ALA A 827 -35.15 -40.65 21.10
N SER A 828 -34.15 -41.12 21.83
CA SER A 828 -33.01 -41.88 21.29
C SER A 828 -32.71 -43.12 22.17
N GLY A 829 -31.64 -43.85 21.86
CA GLY A 829 -31.25 -45.01 22.67
C GLY A 829 -30.04 -45.80 22.16
N THR A 830 -29.40 -46.50 23.09
CA THR A 830 -28.26 -47.39 22.89
C THR A 830 -28.64 -48.84 23.23
N LYS A 831 -27.73 -49.78 23.02
CA LYS A 831 -27.94 -51.21 23.40
C LYS A 831 -28.14 -51.42 24.90
N SER A 832 -27.68 -50.50 25.76
CA SER A 832 -27.80 -50.59 27.22
C SER A 832 -28.93 -49.72 27.80
N HIS A 833 -29.18 -48.54 27.24
CA HIS A 833 -30.15 -47.56 27.76
C HIS A 833 -31.05 -46.98 26.67
N SER A 834 -32.34 -46.86 26.93
CA SER A 834 -33.28 -46.08 26.09
C SER A 834 -33.60 -44.74 26.77
N ARG A 835 -33.84 -43.71 25.95
CA ARG A 835 -34.09 -42.33 26.40
C ARG A 835 -35.48 -41.86 26.00
N TYR A 836 -36.16 -41.15 26.88
CA TYR A 836 -37.57 -40.77 26.72
C TYR A 836 -37.85 -39.32 27.13
N TYR A 837 -38.87 -38.73 26.51
CA TYR A 837 -39.59 -37.57 27.02
C TYR A 837 -40.96 -38.01 27.54
N THR A 838 -41.39 -37.46 28.68
CA THR A 838 -42.76 -37.62 29.20
C THR A 838 -43.64 -36.42 28.81
N PRO A 839 -44.98 -36.59 28.76
CA PRO A 839 -45.91 -35.48 28.53
C PRO A 839 -45.73 -34.31 29.49
N GLU A 840 -45.30 -34.60 30.73
CA GLU A 840 -45.00 -33.61 31.77
C GLU A 840 -43.69 -32.86 31.50
N THR A 841 -42.63 -33.56 31.08
CA THR A 841 -41.34 -32.92 30.77
C THR A 841 -41.35 -32.05 29.51
N ILE A 842 -42.14 -32.38 28.48
CA ILE A 842 -42.12 -31.67 27.19
C ILE A 842 -42.38 -30.15 27.29
N PRO A 843 -43.40 -29.64 28.00
CA PRO A 843 -43.61 -28.20 28.17
C PRO A 843 -42.48 -27.54 28.98
N VAL A 844 -41.97 -28.19 30.02
CA VAL A 844 -40.91 -27.63 30.89
C VAL A 844 -39.56 -27.59 30.17
N ILE A 845 -39.25 -28.61 29.36
CA ILE A 845 -38.10 -28.63 28.45
C ILE A 845 -38.19 -27.49 27.41
N ARG A 846 -39.40 -27.13 26.97
CA ARG A 846 -39.60 -25.95 26.13
C ARG A 846 -39.38 -24.65 26.92
N GLN A 847 -39.89 -24.55 28.15
CA GLN A 847 -39.68 -23.36 28.99
C GLN A 847 -38.19 -23.11 29.27
N ILE A 848 -37.40 -24.14 29.59
CA ILE A 848 -35.95 -23.95 29.81
C ILE A 848 -35.19 -23.65 28.51
N GLN A 849 -35.66 -24.11 27.34
CA GLN A 849 -35.12 -23.66 26.05
C GLN A 849 -35.44 -22.19 25.80
N GLU A 850 -36.66 -21.75 26.10
CA GLU A 850 -37.09 -20.36 25.97
C GLU A 850 -36.39 -19.45 27.01
N ALA A 851 -36.09 -19.93 28.23
CA ALA A 851 -35.35 -19.20 29.28
C ALA A 851 -33.84 -19.14 29.04
N ARG A 852 -33.19 -20.24 28.61
CA ARG A 852 -31.75 -20.25 28.28
C ARG A 852 -31.41 -19.37 27.05
N GLU A 853 -32.37 -19.18 26.15
CA GLU A 853 -32.26 -18.20 25.05
C GLU A 853 -32.24 -16.76 25.60
N ILE A 854 -33.13 -16.43 26.55
CA ILE A 854 -33.17 -15.13 27.23
C ILE A 854 -31.88 -14.90 28.04
N GLN A 855 -31.42 -15.90 28.78
CA GLN A 855 -30.15 -15.90 29.52
C GLN A 855 -28.95 -15.61 28.61
N ALA A 856 -28.89 -16.24 27.42
CA ALA A 856 -27.83 -16.00 26.44
C ALA A 856 -27.92 -14.59 25.83
N ALA A 857 -29.13 -14.06 25.62
CA ALA A 857 -29.33 -12.69 25.15
C ALA A 857 -28.92 -11.64 26.20
N ALA A 858 -29.33 -11.81 27.47
CA ALA A 858 -28.94 -10.94 28.59
C ALA A 858 -27.41 -10.91 28.75
N LYS A 859 -26.75 -12.07 28.79
CA LYS A 859 -25.29 -12.16 28.92
C LYS A 859 -24.54 -11.58 27.70
N LYS A 860 -25.15 -11.58 26.51
CA LYS A 860 -24.65 -10.85 25.33
C LYS A 860 -24.82 -9.33 25.46
N ASN A 861 -25.93 -8.86 26.02
CA ASN A 861 -26.16 -7.44 26.30
C ASN A 861 -25.18 -6.91 27.37
N PHE A 862 -25.00 -7.64 28.48
CA PHE A 862 -24.00 -7.30 29.50
C PHE A 862 -22.59 -7.17 28.90
N PHE A 863 -22.17 -8.14 28.05
CA PHE A 863 -20.86 -8.06 27.41
C PHE A 863 -20.73 -6.88 26.43
N LYS A 864 -21.81 -6.49 25.75
CA LYS A 864 -21.84 -5.24 24.96
C LYS A 864 -21.65 -4.01 25.86
N HIS A 865 -22.36 -3.94 26.99
CA HIS A 865 -22.24 -2.84 27.94
C HIS A 865 -20.83 -2.75 28.56
N LEU A 866 -20.19 -3.88 28.87
CA LEU A 866 -18.80 -3.93 29.34
C LEU A 866 -17.79 -3.41 28.30
N MET A 867 -18.04 -3.65 27.01
CA MET A 867 -17.23 -3.07 25.91
C MET A 867 -17.47 -1.57 25.74
N GLU A 868 -18.70 -1.09 25.94
CA GLU A 868 -19.04 0.33 25.94
C GLU A 868 -18.37 1.09 27.09
N GLU A 869 -18.37 0.50 28.30
CA GLU A 869 -17.70 1.06 29.47
C GLU A 869 -16.19 1.19 29.24
N PHE A 870 -15.53 0.12 28.76
CA PHE A 870 -14.12 0.16 28.38
C PHE A 870 -13.81 1.22 27.31
N SER A 871 -14.76 1.45 26.39
CA SER A 871 -14.62 2.44 25.32
C SER A 871 -14.77 3.90 25.76
N LYS A 872 -15.16 4.20 27.01
CA LYS A 872 -15.18 5.59 27.50
C LYS A 872 -13.77 6.17 27.59
N ASP A 873 -12.83 5.42 28.17
CA ASP A 873 -11.43 5.82 28.36
C ASP A 873 -10.53 5.56 27.13
N ARG A 874 -11.12 5.46 25.93
CA ARG A 874 -10.44 5.06 24.68
C ARG A 874 -9.18 5.87 24.37
N GLU A 875 -9.22 7.17 24.57
CA GLU A 875 -8.08 8.06 24.28
C GLU A 875 -6.91 7.82 25.24
N THR A 876 -7.20 7.43 26.50
CA THR A 876 -6.23 7.06 27.52
C THR A 876 -5.53 5.74 27.14
N TRP A 877 -6.29 4.71 26.73
CA TRP A 877 -5.74 3.44 26.24
C TRP A 877 -4.86 3.65 25.00
N LEU A 878 -5.33 4.43 24.02
CA LEU A 878 -4.58 4.73 22.79
C LEU A 878 -3.33 5.58 23.06
N THR A 879 -3.36 6.49 24.03
CA THR A 879 -2.17 7.27 24.43
C THR A 879 -1.08 6.35 24.99
N THR A 880 -1.42 5.36 25.81
CA THR A 880 -0.45 4.35 26.28
C THR A 880 0.11 3.53 25.11
N VAL A 881 -0.72 3.13 24.15
CA VAL A 881 -0.26 2.38 22.96
C VAL A 881 0.70 3.23 22.10
N ARG A 882 0.47 4.55 21.98
CA ARG A 882 1.39 5.49 21.30
C ARG A 882 2.73 5.61 22.03
N VAL A 883 2.72 5.78 23.36
CA VAL A 883 3.96 5.84 24.17
C VAL A 883 4.80 4.57 24.03
N ILE A 884 4.16 3.39 24.05
CA ILE A 884 4.84 2.11 23.82
C ILE A 884 5.36 1.99 22.38
N ALA A 885 4.60 2.45 21.37
CA ALA A 885 5.04 2.43 19.98
C ALA A 885 6.25 3.35 19.73
N GLU A 886 6.27 4.55 20.31
CA GLU A 886 7.41 5.47 20.24
C GLU A 886 8.66 4.89 20.91
N LEU A 887 8.51 4.25 22.07
CA LEU A 887 9.61 3.60 22.77
C LEU A 887 10.14 2.37 21.99
N ASP A 888 9.26 1.62 21.33
CA ASP A 888 9.65 0.52 20.43
C ASP A 888 10.39 1.03 19.18
N CYS A 889 10.01 2.19 18.65
CA CYS A 889 10.79 2.86 17.58
C CYS A 889 12.19 3.29 18.07
N LEU A 890 12.32 3.86 19.28
CA LEU A 890 13.62 4.23 19.84
C LEU A 890 14.50 3.00 20.11
N VAL A 891 13.94 1.95 20.72
CA VAL A 891 14.62 0.66 20.94
C VAL A 891 14.98 -0.02 19.61
N SER A 892 14.16 0.16 18.56
CA SER A 892 14.46 -0.29 17.20
C SER A 892 15.70 0.40 16.62
N LEU A 893 15.79 1.74 16.73
CA LEU A 893 16.96 2.50 16.29
C LEU A 893 18.21 2.17 17.10
N ALA A 894 18.09 1.93 18.41
CA ALA A 894 19.19 1.49 19.27
C ALA A 894 19.70 0.08 18.90
N LYS A 895 18.80 -0.87 18.61
CA LYS A 895 19.17 -2.20 18.08
C LYS A 895 19.87 -2.07 16.72
N ALA A 896 19.26 -1.38 15.75
CA ALA A 896 19.84 -1.19 14.43
C ALA A 896 21.25 -0.54 14.51
N SER A 897 21.41 0.50 15.33
CA SER A 897 22.70 1.15 15.59
C SER A 897 23.72 0.22 16.25
N SER A 898 23.27 -0.66 17.15
CA SER A 898 24.11 -1.69 17.79
C SER A 898 24.55 -2.78 16.80
N ASP A 899 23.68 -3.16 15.86
CA ASP A 899 23.88 -4.23 14.88
C ASP A 899 24.69 -3.81 13.64
N LEU A 900 24.89 -2.50 13.40
CA LEU A 900 25.74 -2.00 12.31
C LEU A 900 27.21 -2.47 12.44
N ASP A 901 27.84 -2.81 11.32
CA ASP A 901 29.27 -3.14 11.24
C ASP A 901 30.17 -1.92 11.53
N GLU A 902 31.35 -2.15 12.09
CA GLU A 902 32.38 -1.11 12.26
C GLU A 902 33.09 -0.77 10.92
N PRO A 903 33.57 0.47 10.71
CA PRO A 903 33.37 1.65 11.57
C PRO A 903 31.94 2.23 11.48
N LYS A 904 31.38 2.60 12.63
CA LYS A 904 30.13 3.38 12.73
C LYS A 904 30.29 4.55 13.70
N CYS A 905 29.48 5.59 13.51
CA CYS A 905 29.51 6.78 14.35
C CYS A 905 28.12 7.37 14.62
N ARG A 906 28.03 8.10 15.75
CA ARG A 906 26.89 8.98 16.06
C ARG A 906 27.02 10.24 15.18
N PRO A 907 26.04 10.57 14.31
CA PRO A 907 26.11 11.76 13.48
C PRO A 907 25.94 13.04 14.32
N THR A 908 26.76 14.05 14.02
CA THR A 908 26.71 15.37 14.68
C THR A 908 25.91 16.36 13.85
N PHE A 909 24.76 16.81 14.35
CA PHE A 909 23.94 17.81 13.67
C PHE A 909 24.22 19.24 14.16
N VAL A 910 24.45 20.15 13.20
CA VAL A 910 24.72 21.57 13.43
C VAL A 910 23.70 22.41 12.67
N SER A 911 22.96 23.28 13.38
CA SER A 911 22.03 24.21 12.73
C SER A 911 22.77 25.29 11.93
N SER A 912 22.36 25.53 10.70
CA SER A 912 23.01 26.42 9.73
C SER A 912 21.97 27.13 8.84
N SER A 913 22.34 28.24 8.21
CA SER A 913 21.54 28.93 7.18
C SER A 913 21.41 28.11 5.89
N SER A 914 22.43 27.31 5.57
CA SER A 914 22.48 26.42 4.41
C SER A 914 23.05 25.05 4.80
N ALA A 915 22.64 23.99 4.08
CA ALA A 915 23.07 22.64 4.43
C ALA A 915 24.56 22.40 4.07
N PHE A 916 25.16 21.43 4.75
CA PHE A 916 26.42 20.80 4.40
C PHE A 916 26.36 19.33 4.84
N ILE A 917 27.14 18.47 4.19
CA ILE A 917 27.28 17.04 4.50
C ILE A 917 28.78 16.74 4.55
N ASP A 918 29.24 16.09 5.62
CA ASP A 918 30.60 15.59 5.77
C ASP A 918 30.57 14.18 6.36
N PHE A 919 30.89 13.17 5.54
CA PHE A 919 31.04 11.78 5.95
C PHE A 919 32.45 11.27 5.63
N ARG A 920 33.05 10.54 6.57
CA ARG A 920 34.31 9.78 6.39
C ARG A 920 34.04 8.29 6.35
N ASP A 921 34.67 7.59 5.41
CA ASP A 921 34.51 6.15 5.19
C ASP A 921 33.05 5.65 5.17
N LEU A 922 32.13 6.41 4.56
CA LEU A 922 30.73 6.00 4.43
C LEU A 922 30.62 4.72 3.58
N ARG A 923 29.78 3.77 4.03
CA ARG A 923 29.46 2.52 3.31
C ARG A 923 27.95 2.40 3.08
N HIS A 924 27.51 1.62 2.10
CA HIS A 924 26.08 1.46 1.81
C HIS A 924 25.39 0.57 2.85
N PRO A 925 24.40 1.06 3.63
CA PRO A 925 23.91 0.37 4.83
C PRO A 925 23.45 -1.08 4.60
N SER A 926 22.66 -1.34 3.56
CA SER A 926 22.17 -2.69 3.25
C SER A 926 23.14 -3.59 2.46
N MET A 927 24.26 -3.06 1.95
CA MET A 927 25.24 -3.87 1.19
C MET A 927 26.37 -4.41 2.06
N CYS A 928 26.72 -3.75 3.17
CA CYS A 928 27.73 -4.22 4.13
C CYS A 928 27.43 -5.66 4.62
N LEU A 929 26.15 -5.94 4.86
CA LEU A 929 25.65 -7.26 5.29
C LEU A 929 25.81 -8.37 4.25
N ARG A 930 26.20 -8.07 3.00
CA ARG A 930 26.23 -9.03 1.88
C ARG A 930 27.61 -9.22 1.27
N ALA A 931 28.52 -8.25 1.36
CA ALA A 931 29.88 -8.33 0.80
C ALA A 931 30.83 -7.25 1.38
N ASP A 932 32.13 -7.45 1.21
CA ASP A 932 33.17 -6.45 1.52
C ASP A 932 32.94 -5.16 0.69
N PHE A 933 32.37 -4.14 1.34
CA PHE A 933 31.98 -2.88 0.68
C PHE A 933 33.05 -1.79 0.87
N ILE A 934 33.55 -1.23 -0.24
CA ILE A 934 34.58 -0.18 -0.24
C ILE A 934 34.00 1.15 0.25
N SER A 935 34.55 1.65 1.36
CA SER A 935 34.17 2.91 1.99
C SER A 935 34.46 4.12 1.11
N ASN A 936 33.73 5.22 1.30
CA ASN A 936 33.92 6.45 0.51
C ASN A 936 33.71 7.72 1.35
N ASP A 937 34.58 8.70 1.17
CA ASP A 937 34.43 10.02 1.79
C ASP A 937 33.47 10.88 0.96
N VAL A 938 32.49 11.49 1.62
CA VAL A 938 31.46 12.31 0.97
C VAL A 938 31.34 13.65 1.67
N GLN A 939 31.90 14.68 1.04
CA GLN A 939 31.90 16.05 1.55
C GLN A 939 31.22 17.00 0.54
N LEU A 940 30.16 17.70 0.94
CA LEU A 940 29.39 18.64 0.12
C LEU A 940 29.06 19.91 0.92
N GLY A 941 29.40 21.08 0.39
CA GLY A 941 29.16 22.36 1.07
C GLY A 941 30.09 22.62 2.27
N GLY A 942 29.77 23.65 3.06
CA GLY A 942 30.68 24.13 4.12
C GLY A 942 31.97 24.68 3.52
N ASP A 943 33.11 24.14 3.94
CA ASP A 943 34.44 24.46 3.39
C ASP A 943 34.71 23.78 2.03
N GLN A 944 33.74 23.01 1.50
CA GLN A 944 33.83 22.32 0.22
C GLN A 944 32.80 22.86 -0.79
N PRO A 945 33.07 22.76 -2.11
CA PRO A 945 32.09 23.10 -3.14
C PRO A 945 30.77 22.33 -2.98
N ARG A 946 29.64 22.98 -3.34
CA ARG A 946 28.29 22.44 -3.12
C ARG A 946 27.90 21.32 -4.09
N GLN A 947 28.38 21.40 -5.33
CA GLN A 947 28.06 20.48 -6.41
C GLN A 947 29.27 19.61 -6.76
N VAL A 948 29.09 18.30 -6.81
CA VAL A 948 30.09 17.36 -7.32
C VAL A 948 29.72 16.94 -8.74
N LEU A 949 30.55 17.33 -9.71
CA LEU A 949 30.49 16.83 -11.08
C LEU A 949 31.22 15.48 -11.12
N LEU A 950 30.44 14.39 -11.18
CA LEU A 950 30.91 13.02 -11.05
C LEU A 950 31.07 12.35 -12.42
N THR A 951 32.24 11.78 -12.68
CA THR A 951 32.53 11.02 -13.91
C THR A 951 33.01 9.59 -13.63
N GLY A 952 33.09 8.78 -14.69
CA GLY A 952 33.53 7.38 -14.66
C GLY A 952 32.52 6.42 -15.31
N PRO A 953 32.94 5.20 -15.70
CA PRO A 953 32.08 4.23 -16.34
C PRO A 953 30.97 3.70 -15.41
N ASN A 954 29.89 3.14 -15.96
CA ASN A 954 28.72 2.76 -15.15
C ASN A 954 28.99 1.65 -14.14
N MET A 955 29.87 0.69 -14.48
CA MET A 955 30.24 -0.40 -13.57
C MET A 955 31.20 0.02 -12.44
N ALA A 956 31.64 1.29 -12.38
CA ALA A 956 32.51 1.82 -11.31
C ALA A 956 31.75 2.23 -10.03
N GLY A 957 30.45 1.95 -9.92
CA GLY A 957 29.65 2.18 -8.71
C GLY A 957 29.11 3.60 -8.52
N LYS A 958 29.04 4.43 -9.58
CA LYS A 958 28.49 5.80 -9.50
C LYS A 958 27.13 5.84 -8.78
N SER A 959 26.13 5.13 -9.32
CA SER A 959 24.77 5.13 -8.78
C SER A 959 24.69 4.53 -7.36
N THR A 960 25.63 3.66 -6.98
CA THR A 960 25.77 3.13 -5.61
C THR A 960 26.24 4.20 -4.63
N LEU A 961 27.23 5.02 -4.99
CA LEU A 961 27.69 6.18 -4.20
C LEU A 961 26.56 7.21 -4.00
N LEU A 962 25.76 7.45 -5.04
CA LEU A 962 24.62 8.37 -4.98
C LEU A 962 23.55 7.88 -3.97
N ARG A 963 23.15 6.60 -4.09
CA ARG A 963 22.22 5.94 -3.15
C ARG A 963 22.75 5.92 -1.72
N MET A 964 24.01 5.53 -1.56
CA MET A 964 24.70 5.47 -0.27
C MET A 964 24.68 6.82 0.47
N THR A 965 24.93 7.93 -0.23
CA THR A 965 24.92 9.26 0.38
C THR A 965 23.53 9.62 0.89
N ALA A 966 22.49 9.45 0.06
CA ALA A 966 21.12 9.76 0.46
C ALA A 966 20.62 8.83 1.58
N ALA A 967 20.96 7.54 1.55
CA ALA A 967 20.68 6.60 2.63
C ALA A 967 21.34 7.03 3.95
N GLY A 968 22.60 7.48 3.91
CA GLY A 968 23.32 8.03 5.07
C GLY A 968 22.64 9.28 5.66
N VAL A 969 22.18 10.20 4.80
CA VAL A 969 21.42 11.40 5.23
C VAL A 969 20.08 11.00 5.85
N ILE A 970 19.34 10.06 5.24
CA ILE A 970 18.06 9.55 5.77
C ILE A 970 18.27 8.91 7.14
N MET A 971 19.28 8.05 7.32
CA MET A 971 19.58 7.42 8.61
C MET A 971 19.99 8.43 9.67
N ALA A 972 20.81 9.41 9.32
CA ALA A 972 21.22 10.46 10.25
C ALA A 972 20.02 11.32 10.71
N GLN A 973 19.17 11.78 9.79
CA GLN A 973 17.97 12.58 10.12
C GLN A 973 16.80 11.76 10.69
N LEU A 974 16.84 10.43 10.59
CA LEU A 974 15.95 9.53 11.33
C LEU A 974 16.32 9.47 12.82
N GLY A 975 17.56 9.83 13.18
CA GLY A 975 18.13 9.72 14.53
C GLY A 975 18.81 8.37 14.79
N CYS A 976 19.50 7.82 13.78
CA CYS A 976 20.24 6.55 13.85
C CYS A 976 21.77 6.79 13.78
N TYR A 977 22.58 5.84 14.26
CA TYR A 977 24.00 5.79 13.89
C TYR A 977 24.14 5.50 12.39
N VAL A 978 25.29 5.87 11.82
CA VAL A 978 25.59 5.66 10.39
C VAL A 978 26.87 4.83 10.21
N PRO A 979 26.96 3.99 9.15
CA PRO A 979 28.13 3.16 8.84
C PRO A 979 29.25 3.98 8.18
N ALA A 980 29.81 4.90 8.96
CA ALA A 980 30.88 5.83 8.63
C ALA A 980 31.84 5.97 9.83
N SER A 981 33.08 6.37 9.62
CA SER A 981 34.04 6.64 10.71
C SER A 981 33.76 7.99 11.39
N GLU A 982 33.35 9.00 10.62
CA GLU A 982 32.88 10.29 11.12
C GLU A 982 31.67 10.78 10.29
N ALA A 983 30.74 11.50 10.92
CA ALA A 983 29.58 12.08 10.26
C ALA A 983 29.17 13.41 10.91
N ARG A 984 29.20 14.50 10.13
CA ARG A 984 28.81 15.85 10.55
C ARG A 984 27.94 16.50 9.48
N LEU A 985 26.75 16.95 9.86
CA LEU A 985 25.73 17.44 8.92
C LEU A 985 25.05 18.71 9.44
N SER A 986 24.52 19.52 8.52
CA SER A 986 23.36 20.36 8.77
C SER A 986 22.12 19.64 8.23
N PRO A 987 20.93 19.73 8.87
CA PRO A 987 19.74 19.08 8.35
C PRO A 987 19.42 19.51 6.92
N VAL A 988 19.23 18.51 6.04
CA VAL A 988 18.69 18.65 4.70
C VAL A 988 17.17 18.78 4.80
N ASP A 989 16.55 19.52 3.89
CA ASP A 989 15.09 19.73 3.90
C ASP A 989 14.31 18.94 2.85
N LYS A 990 14.96 18.61 1.74
CA LYS A 990 14.40 17.80 0.66
C LYS A 990 15.51 17.02 -0.01
N ILE A 991 15.31 15.72 -0.24
CA ILE A 991 16.14 14.95 -1.17
C ILE A 991 15.35 14.83 -2.48
N GLN A 992 15.94 15.28 -3.59
CA GLN A 992 15.36 15.17 -4.92
C GLN A 992 16.30 14.36 -5.82
N THR A 993 15.75 13.35 -6.49
CA THR A 993 16.57 12.38 -7.24
C THR A 993 16.02 12.15 -8.65
N ARG A 994 16.93 12.22 -9.64
CA ARG A 994 16.73 11.74 -11.00
C ARG A 994 17.76 10.65 -11.26
N MET A 995 17.34 9.39 -11.23
CA MET A 995 18.23 8.25 -11.47
C MET A 995 17.64 7.28 -12.50
N GLY A 996 18.50 6.72 -13.35
CA GLY A 996 18.20 5.52 -14.14
C GLY A 996 17.11 5.63 -15.21
N ALA A 997 17.03 4.57 -16.02
CA ALA A 997 16.12 4.41 -17.15
C ALA A 997 14.82 3.69 -16.77
N TYR A 998 13.96 4.37 -16.00
CA TYR A 998 12.53 4.06 -16.02
C TYR A 998 11.91 4.54 -17.35
N ASP A 999 12.13 3.75 -18.40
CA ASP A 999 11.47 3.94 -19.69
C ASP A 999 9.99 3.56 -19.57
N ASN A 1000 9.19 4.53 -19.15
CA ASN A 1000 7.76 4.38 -18.94
C ASN A 1000 7.01 4.29 -20.28
N MET A 1001 7.09 3.13 -20.95
CA MET A 1001 6.44 2.84 -22.23
C MET A 1001 4.91 3.07 -22.23
N PHE A 1002 4.27 3.14 -21.07
CA PHE A 1002 2.83 3.37 -20.91
C PHE A 1002 2.48 4.84 -20.66
N ALA A 1003 3.46 5.71 -20.40
CA ALA A 1003 3.28 7.16 -20.54
C ALA A 1003 3.34 7.53 -22.03
N SER A 1004 2.30 8.19 -22.55
CA SER A 1004 2.29 8.69 -23.94
C SER A 1004 3.08 10.00 -24.10
N ALA A 1005 4.26 10.05 -23.50
CA ALA A 1005 5.21 11.16 -23.54
C ALA A 1005 6.60 10.58 -23.83
N SER A 1006 7.45 11.31 -24.54
CA SER A 1006 8.86 10.90 -24.70
C SER A 1006 9.51 10.74 -23.33
N THR A 1007 10.34 9.71 -23.16
CA THR A 1007 11.11 9.47 -21.92
C THR A 1007 11.97 10.69 -21.56
N PHE A 1008 12.49 11.38 -22.57
CA PHE A 1008 13.17 12.67 -22.44
C PHE A 1008 12.27 13.80 -21.95
N LYS A 1009 10.97 13.83 -22.32
CA LYS A 1009 10.04 14.84 -21.79
C LYS A 1009 9.83 14.63 -20.29
N VAL A 1010 9.60 13.40 -19.85
CA VAL A 1010 9.45 13.06 -18.42
C VAL A 1010 10.71 13.43 -17.65
N GLU A 1011 11.89 13.15 -18.21
CA GLU A 1011 13.18 13.54 -17.66
C GLU A 1011 13.35 15.07 -17.52
N LEU A 1012 12.92 15.86 -18.52
CA LEU A 1012 12.94 17.32 -18.45
C LEU A 1012 11.86 17.89 -17.51
N ASP A 1013 10.67 17.31 -17.45
CA ASP A 1013 9.61 17.74 -16.54
C ASP A 1013 10.05 17.51 -15.07
N GLU A 1014 10.66 16.36 -14.78
CA GLU A 1014 11.27 16.05 -13.48
C GLU A 1014 12.40 17.04 -13.14
N CYS A 1015 13.29 17.33 -14.09
CA CYS A 1015 14.37 18.31 -13.90
C CYS A 1015 13.85 19.75 -13.70
N SER A 1016 12.79 20.13 -14.41
CA SER A 1016 12.11 21.43 -14.29
C SER A 1016 11.55 21.64 -12.89
N ARG A 1017 10.97 20.60 -12.28
CA ARG A 1017 10.54 20.63 -10.87
C ARG A 1017 11.72 20.80 -9.91
N ILE A 1018 12.80 20.06 -10.10
CA ILE A 1018 14.02 20.18 -9.26
C ILE A 1018 14.56 21.61 -9.28
N LEU A 1019 14.63 22.26 -10.44
CA LEU A 1019 15.10 23.65 -10.58
C LEU A 1019 14.20 24.68 -9.89
N ARG A 1020 12.89 24.42 -9.77
CA ARG A 1020 11.91 25.28 -9.07
C ARG A 1020 11.92 25.08 -7.57
N GLU A 1021 12.19 23.86 -7.11
CA GLU A 1021 12.01 23.44 -5.71
C GLU A 1021 13.30 23.37 -4.89
N ALA A 1022 14.47 23.22 -5.52
CA ALA A 1022 15.73 23.04 -4.82
C ALA A 1022 16.25 24.38 -4.28
N GLY A 1023 16.58 24.42 -2.99
CA GLY A 1023 17.20 25.58 -2.33
C GLY A 1023 18.49 25.24 -1.57
N PRO A 1024 19.09 26.21 -0.87
CA PRO A 1024 20.39 26.05 -0.19
C PRO A 1024 20.46 25.01 0.94
N LYS A 1025 19.35 24.34 1.25
CA LYS A 1025 19.23 23.24 2.24
C LYS A 1025 18.81 21.89 1.63
N SER A 1026 18.60 21.82 0.32
CA SER A 1026 18.16 20.61 -0.37
C SER A 1026 19.36 19.79 -0.88
N LEU A 1027 19.17 18.48 -1.05
CA LEU A 1027 20.13 17.56 -1.67
C LEU A 1027 19.59 17.11 -3.03
N VAL A 1028 20.29 17.45 -4.10
CA VAL A 1028 19.93 17.13 -5.49
C VAL A 1028 20.87 16.07 -6.06
N ILE A 1029 20.30 15.01 -6.62
CA ILE A 1029 21.05 13.93 -7.27
C ILE A 1029 20.54 13.77 -8.70
N LEU A 1030 21.40 14.02 -9.68
CA LEU A 1030 21.11 13.86 -11.11
C LEU A 1030 22.09 12.85 -11.71
N ASP A 1031 21.58 11.75 -12.26
CA ASP A 1031 22.35 10.65 -12.88
C ASP A 1031 21.97 10.52 -14.36
N GLU A 1032 22.93 10.80 -15.25
CA GLU A 1032 22.81 10.73 -16.71
C GLU A 1032 21.74 11.64 -17.36
N LEU A 1033 21.59 12.88 -16.86
CA LEU A 1033 20.72 13.89 -17.47
C LEU A 1033 21.16 14.22 -18.90
N GLY A 1034 20.21 14.25 -19.83
CA GLY A 1034 20.39 14.53 -21.26
C GLY A 1034 20.43 13.29 -22.15
N ARG A 1035 20.38 12.08 -21.58
CA ARG A 1035 20.57 10.83 -22.37
C ARG A 1035 19.46 10.52 -23.38
N GLY A 1036 18.25 11.05 -23.18
CA GLY A 1036 17.09 10.81 -24.04
C GLY A 1036 17.03 11.64 -25.34
N THR A 1037 18.07 12.42 -25.64
CA THR A 1037 18.09 13.36 -26.79
C THR A 1037 19.44 13.32 -27.54
N SER A 1038 19.65 14.21 -28.51
CA SER A 1038 20.92 14.34 -29.22
C SER A 1038 22.07 14.70 -28.28
N THR A 1039 23.28 14.23 -28.56
CA THR A 1039 24.47 14.50 -27.73
C THR A 1039 24.73 16.00 -27.51
N TYR A 1040 24.41 16.84 -28.51
CA TYR A 1040 24.60 18.29 -28.43
C TYR A 1040 23.54 18.95 -27.55
N ASP A 1041 22.27 18.59 -27.72
CA ASP A 1041 21.16 19.16 -26.93
C ASP A 1041 21.25 18.70 -25.47
N GLY A 1042 21.54 17.41 -25.26
CA GLY A 1042 21.73 16.81 -23.94
C GLY A 1042 22.91 17.44 -23.20
N MET A 1043 24.05 17.66 -23.86
CA MET A 1043 25.19 18.39 -23.28
C MET A 1043 24.82 19.84 -22.92
N ALA A 1044 24.15 20.57 -23.83
CA ALA A 1044 23.78 21.97 -23.62
C ALA A 1044 22.80 22.12 -22.44
N ILE A 1045 21.79 21.26 -22.35
CA ILE A 1045 20.82 21.23 -21.26
C ILE A 1045 21.50 20.82 -19.96
N ALA A 1046 22.31 19.76 -19.95
CA ALA A 1046 23.05 19.33 -18.77
C ALA A 1046 23.95 20.44 -18.21
N GLY A 1047 24.65 21.19 -19.08
CA GLY A 1047 25.47 22.33 -18.69
C GLY A 1047 24.65 23.48 -18.10
N ALA A 1048 23.54 23.86 -18.73
CA ALA A 1048 22.66 24.91 -18.23
C ALA A 1048 22.04 24.55 -16.86
N VAL A 1049 21.64 23.29 -16.67
CA VAL A 1049 21.09 22.78 -15.40
C VAL A 1049 22.14 22.77 -14.30
N LEU A 1050 23.34 22.23 -14.56
CA LEU A 1050 24.45 22.24 -13.61
C LEU A 1050 24.81 23.68 -13.18
N HIS A 1051 24.84 24.61 -14.13
CA HIS A 1051 25.10 26.03 -13.86
C HIS A 1051 24.03 26.69 -12.99
N HIS A 1052 22.74 26.43 -13.27
CA HIS A 1052 21.65 26.96 -12.46
C HIS A 1052 21.70 26.41 -11.02
N LEU A 1053 22.03 25.13 -10.84
CA LEU A 1053 22.19 24.53 -9.51
C LEU A 1053 23.42 25.09 -8.77
N ALA A 1054 24.56 25.25 -9.46
CA ALA A 1054 25.82 25.68 -8.85
C ALA A 1054 25.91 27.19 -8.56
N THR A 1055 25.23 28.04 -9.33
CA THR A 1055 25.21 29.50 -9.14
C THR A 1055 23.91 30.00 -8.50
N HIS A 1056 22.73 29.54 -8.94
CA HIS A 1056 21.45 30.18 -8.60
C HIS A 1056 20.70 29.51 -7.44
N SER A 1057 20.41 28.21 -7.55
CA SER A 1057 19.62 27.47 -6.53
C SER A 1057 20.44 27.10 -5.27
N LEU A 1058 21.74 26.87 -5.44
CA LEU A 1058 22.71 26.52 -4.40
C LEU A 1058 22.44 25.28 -3.50
N PRO A 1059 21.70 24.22 -3.93
CA PRO A 1059 21.59 23.00 -3.14
C PRO A 1059 22.94 22.28 -3.03
N LEU A 1060 23.02 21.33 -2.11
CA LEU A 1060 24.05 20.29 -2.16
C LEU A 1060 23.73 19.34 -3.30
N GLY A 1061 24.73 18.73 -3.95
CA GLY A 1061 24.39 17.71 -4.93
C GLY A 1061 25.51 16.99 -5.65
N PHE A 1062 25.08 15.97 -6.37
CA PHE A 1062 25.87 15.23 -7.34
C PHE A 1062 25.25 15.36 -8.72
N PHE A 1063 26.08 15.66 -9.70
CA PHE A 1063 25.75 15.69 -11.11
C PHE A 1063 26.62 14.63 -11.82
N ALA A 1064 26.09 13.43 -12.01
CA ALA A 1064 26.79 12.33 -12.66
C ALA A 1064 26.55 12.35 -14.18
N THR A 1065 27.61 12.37 -14.97
CA THR A 1065 27.51 12.52 -16.43
C THR A 1065 28.60 11.76 -17.20
N HIS A 1066 28.30 11.49 -18.47
CA HIS A 1066 29.25 10.98 -19.48
C HIS A 1066 29.80 12.09 -20.39
N TYR A 1067 29.27 13.31 -20.32
CA TYR A 1067 29.72 14.45 -21.12
C TYR A 1067 31.04 14.98 -20.57
N GLY A 1068 32.17 14.36 -20.93
CA GLY A 1068 33.51 14.75 -20.46
C GLY A 1068 33.84 16.23 -20.68
N SER A 1069 33.31 16.84 -21.74
CA SER A 1069 33.43 18.28 -22.02
C SER A 1069 32.89 19.19 -20.91
N LEU A 1070 31.81 18.81 -20.20
CA LEU A 1070 31.34 19.58 -19.03
C LEU A 1070 32.41 19.72 -17.95
N THR A 1071 33.31 18.74 -17.82
CA THR A 1071 34.38 18.78 -16.81
C THR A 1071 35.50 19.77 -17.16
N ASP A 1072 35.65 20.12 -18.45
CA ASP A 1072 36.53 21.21 -18.86
C ASP A 1072 35.78 22.55 -18.82
N ASP A 1073 34.54 22.60 -19.32
CA ASP A 1073 33.73 23.81 -19.39
C ASP A 1073 33.50 24.44 -18.01
N PHE A 1074 33.29 23.64 -16.96
CA PHE A 1074 33.08 24.11 -15.58
C PHE A 1074 34.34 24.12 -14.70
N ALA A 1075 35.53 23.93 -15.27
CA ALA A 1075 36.79 23.88 -14.51
C ALA A 1075 37.14 25.19 -13.76
N TYR A 1076 36.48 26.30 -14.08
CA TYR A 1076 36.65 27.62 -13.45
C TYR A 1076 35.71 27.88 -12.26
N HIS A 1077 34.67 27.06 -12.07
CA HIS A 1077 33.53 27.44 -11.23
C HIS A 1077 33.75 27.06 -9.75
N PRO A 1078 33.70 28.00 -8.79
CA PRO A 1078 34.12 27.77 -7.41
C PRO A 1078 33.21 26.79 -6.64
N ASN A 1079 31.95 26.64 -7.06
CA ASN A 1079 30.99 25.73 -6.41
C ASN A 1079 30.92 24.33 -7.03
N ILE A 1080 31.73 24.03 -8.06
CA ILE A 1080 31.74 22.72 -8.74
C ILE A 1080 33.06 21.99 -8.46
N ARG A 1081 33.02 20.91 -7.68
CA ARG A 1081 34.16 19.99 -7.48
C ARG A 1081 34.10 18.86 -8.51
N ARG A 1082 35.17 18.68 -9.29
CA ARG A 1082 35.30 17.59 -10.28
C ARG A 1082 35.84 16.34 -9.58
N MET A 1083 35.08 15.25 -9.65
CA MET A 1083 35.40 13.95 -9.03
C MET A 1083 35.16 12.81 -10.01
N HIS A 1084 35.79 11.66 -9.78
CA HIS A 1084 35.51 10.43 -10.51
C HIS A 1084 35.61 9.18 -9.65
N MET A 1085 34.98 8.10 -10.09
CA MET A 1085 35.18 6.77 -9.51
C MET A 1085 36.46 6.15 -10.07
N GLN A 1086 37.36 5.75 -9.19
CA GLN A 1086 38.70 5.27 -9.56
C GLN A 1086 38.64 3.94 -10.34
N THR A 1087 39.34 3.91 -11.47
CA THR A 1087 39.54 2.72 -12.31
C THR A 1087 41.03 2.49 -12.54
N HIS A 1088 41.50 1.26 -12.39
CA HIS A 1088 42.84 0.85 -12.79
C HIS A 1088 42.77 0.12 -14.13
N VAL A 1089 43.55 0.54 -15.12
CA VAL A 1089 43.74 -0.19 -16.38
C VAL A 1089 45.05 -0.97 -16.27
N ASP A 1090 44.98 -2.28 -16.47
CA ASP A 1090 46.16 -3.10 -16.75
C ASP A 1090 46.35 -3.09 -18.28
N ASP A 1091 47.30 -2.30 -18.78
CA ASP A 1091 47.58 -2.19 -20.22
C ASP A 1091 48.20 -3.45 -20.83
N GLU A 1092 48.91 -4.27 -20.03
CA GLU A 1092 49.53 -5.51 -20.49
C GLU A 1092 48.49 -6.60 -20.73
N GLN A 1093 47.51 -6.73 -19.82
CA GLN A 1093 46.37 -7.63 -19.96
C GLN A 1093 45.19 -7.00 -20.73
N LYS A 1094 45.20 -5.68 -20.94
CA LYS A 1094 44.08 -4.83 -21.38
C LYS A 1094 42.80 -5.01 -20.55
N GLN A 1095 42.93 -5.28 -19.25
CA GLN A 1095 41.81 -5.43 -18.31
C GLN A 1095 41.53 -4.14 -17.54
N VAL A 1096 40.30 -3.97 -17.07
CA VAL A 1096 39.89 -2.80 -16.26
C VAL A 1096 39.36 -3.27 -14.93
N VAL A 1097 40.03 -2.86 -13.85
CA VAL A 1097 39.66 -3.13 -12.47
C VAL A 1097 38.99 -1.88 -11.90
N PHE A 1098 37.75 -2.03 -11.46
CA PHE A 1098 37.01 -0.97 -10.77
C PHE A 1098 37.42 -1.00 -9.29
N LEU A 1099 37.94 0.13 -8.78
CA LEU A 1099 38.41 0.23 -7.40
C LEU A 1099 37.35 0.83 -6.46
N TYR A 1100 36.20 1.25 -7.00
CA TYR A 1100 35.02 1.75 -6.27
C TYR A 1100 35.25 2.90 -5.27
N LYS A 1101 36.44 3.53 -5.30
CA LYS A 1101 36.78 4.70 -4.48
C LYS A 1101 36.55 5.99 -5.28
N LEU A 1102 35.90 6.96 -4.66
CA LEU A 1102 35.69 8.31 -5.14
C LEU A 1102 36.96 9.14 -4.93
N ILE A 1103 37.51 9.72 -5.99
CA ILE A 1103 38.71 10.56 -5.93
C ILE A 1103 38.57 11.87 -6.73
N PRO A 1104 39.32 12.93 -6.39
CA PRO A 1104 39.33 14.17 -7.16
C PRO A 1104 39.82 13.99 -8.60
N GLY A 1105 39.37 14.87 -9.50
CA GLY A 1105 39.77 14.89 -10.90
C GLY A 1105 38.69 14.36 -11.84
N VAL A 1106 39.10 13.94 -13.04
CA VAL A 1106 38.24 13.49 -14.14
C VAL A 1106 38.72 12.12 -14.60
N ALA A 1107 37.80 11.21 -14.96
CA ALA A 1107 38.17 9.90 -15.49
C ALA A 1107 38.93 10.02 -16.83
N GLU A 1108 40.13 9.45 -16.92
CA GLU A 1108 41.10 9.77 -17.98
C GLU A 1108 40.72 9.25 -19.39
N SER A 1109 39.85 8.25 -19.49
CA SER A 1109 39.11 7.93 -20.73
C SER A 1109 37.89 7.04 -20.46
N SER A 1110 36.99 6.93 -21.43
CA SER A 1110 35.82 6.04 -21.36
C SER A 1110 36.19 4.62 -21.79
N HIS A 1111 36.45 3.74 -20.81
CA HIS A 1111 36.87 2.34 -20.98
C HIS A 1111 35.86 1.39 -21.68
N GLY A 1112 34.90 1.90 -22.45
CA GLY A 1112 33.83 1.12 -23.09
C GLY A 1112 34.34 0.02 -24.04
N THR A 1113 35.49 0.22 -24.68
CA THR A 1113 36.18 -0.80 -25.50
C THR A 1113 36.68 -1.98 -24.67
N HIS A 1114 37.26 -1.71 -23.50
CA HIS A 1114 37.70 -2.76 -22.56
C HIS A 1114 36.50 -3.48 -21.94
N VAL A 1115 35.43 -2.75 -21.59
CA VAL A 1115 34.17 -3.35 -21.10
C VAL A 1115 33.53 -4.23 -22.17
N ALA A 1116 33.54 -3.82 -23.45
CA ALA A 1116 33.08 -4.65 -24.56
C ALA A 1116 33.90 -5.95 -24.67
N ARG A 1117 35.23 -5.89 -24.51
CA ARG A 1117 36.08 -7.09 -24.47
C ARG A 1117 35.75 -8.01 -23.28
N MET A 1118 35.49 -7.45 -22.09
CA MET A 1118 35.05 -8.24 -20.92
C MET A 1118 33.68 -8.88 -21.13
N ALA A 1119 32.79 -8.23 -21.87
CA ALA A 1119 31.48 -8.76 -22.29
C ALA A 1119 31.55 -9.76 -23.46
N GLY A 1120 32.74 -10.21 -23.87
CA GLY A 1120 32.92 -11.22 -24.92
C GLY A 1120 32.78 -10.71 -26.36
N VAL A 1121 32.75 -9.39 -26.59
CA VAL A 1121 32.69 -8.83 -27.95
C VAL A 1121 33.95 -9.21 -28.75
N PRO A 1122 33.83 -9.66 -30.02
CA PRO A 1122 34.96 -10.05 -30.84
C PRO A 1122 36.10 -9.01 -30.90
N LEU A 1123 37.34 -9.49 -30.80
CA LEU A 1123 38.51 -8.65 -30.61
C LEU A 1123 38.78 -7.71 -31.81
N ASP A 1124 38.43 -8.12 -33.03
CA ASP A 1124 38.51 -7.30 -34.24
C ASP A 1124 37.53 -6.10 -34.18
N VAL A 1125 36.32 -6.33 -33.66
CA VAL A 1125 35.32 -5.27 -33.42
C VAL A 1125 35.81 -4.31 -32.32
N VAL A 1126 36.38 -4.84 -31.23
CA VAL A 1126 36.95 -4.02 -30.14
C VAL A 1126 38.12 -3.17 -30.62
N LEU A 1127 39.10 -3.74 -31.33
CA LEU A 1127 40.26 -3.02 -31.86
C LEU A 1127 39.84 -1.95 -32.90
N ARG A 1128 38.81 -2.23 -33.70
CA ARG A 1128 38.24 -1.24 -34.62
C ARG A 1128 37.55 -0.10 -33.86
N ALA A 1129 36.80 -0.41 -32.80
CA ALA A 1129 36.16 0.60 -31.94
C ALA A 1129 37.20 1.46 -31.19
N GLU A 1130 38.31 0.87 -30.74
CA GLU A 1130 39.45 1.57 -30.13
C GLU A 1130 40.06 2.60 -31.10
N SER A 1131 40.36 2.20 -32.34
CA SER A 1131 40.89 3.10 -33.37
C SER A 1131 39.90 4.22 -33.75
N VAL A 1132 38.60 3.89 -33.89
CA VAL A 1132 37.55 4.88 -34.22
C VAL A 1132 37.35 5.87 -33.06
N SER A 1133 37.38 5.40 -31.81
CA SER A 1133 37.27 6.26 -30.62
C SER A 1133 38.41 7.27 -30.55
N GLN A 1134 39.65 6.85 -30.80
CA GLN A 1134 40.81 7.74 -30.85
C GLN A 1134 40.70 8.80 -31.97
N GLN A 1135 40.18 8.43 -33.14
CA GLN A 1135 39.93 9.36 -34.24
C GLN A 1135 38.85 10.40 -33.90
N PHE A 1136 37.75 9.99 -33.23
CA PHE A 1136 36.75 10.94 -32.74
C PHE A 1136 37.31 11.86 -31.64
N PHE A 1137 38.06 11.32 -30.68
CA PHE A 1137 38.63 12.10 -29.56
C PHE A 1137 39.63 13.15 -30.05
N SER A 1138 40.53 12.79 -30.96
CA SER A 1138 41.48 13.74 -31.57
C SER A 1138 40.78 14.84 -32.37
N ALA A 1139 39.84 14.49 -33.26
CA ALA A 1139 39.07 15.46 -34.04
C ALA A 1139 38.12 16.34 -33.19
N PHE A 1140 37.70 15.86 -32.01
CA PHE A 1140 36.92 16.62 -31.04
C PHE A 1140 37.80 17.59 -30.24
N ASN A 1141 38.95 17.14 -29.74
CA ASN A 1141 39.92 17.98 -29.03
C ASN A 1141 40.49 19.08 -29.94
N GLU A 1142 40.77 18.80 -31.21
CA GLU A 1142 41.21 19.83 -32.17
C GLU A 1142 40.16 20.94 -32.34
N LYS A 1143 38.86 20.58 -32.36
CA LYS A 1143 37.76 21.57 -32.38
C LYS A 1143 37.59 22.32 -31.06
N LEU A 1144 37.80 21.68 -29.92
CA LEU A 1144 37.78 22.33 -28.60
C LEU A 1144 38.95 23.30 -28.43
N VAL A 1145 40.18 22.90 -28.78
CA VAL A 1145 41.37 23.77 -28.70
C VAL A 1145 41.20 25.00 -29.59
N ASN A 1146 40.68 24.85 -30.81
CA ASN A 1146 40.35 25.99 -31.67
C ASN A 1146 39.21 26.88 -31.13
N ARG A 1147 38.35 26.38 -30.23
CA ARG A 1147 37.33 27.18 -29.52
C ARG A 1147 37.86 27.95 -28.31
N ARG A 1148 39.02 27.59 -27.73
CA ARG A 1148 39.58 28.20 -26.49
C ARG A 1148 40.13 29.64 -26.65
N GLN A 1149 39.72 30.39 -27.68
CA GLN A 1149 40.21 31.75 -27.95
C GLN A 1149 39.44 32.88 -27.22
N SER A 1150 38.34 32.58 -26.53
CA SER A 1150 37.60 33.56 -25.72
C SER A 1150 38.12 33.63 -24.28
N LYS A 1151 38.54 34.82 -23.82
CA LYS A 1151 39.09 35.08 -22.46
C LYS A 1151 38.14 34.81 -21.28
N MET A 1152 36.83 34.56 -21.49
CA MET A 1152 35.86 34.30 -20.40
C MET A 1152 34.73 33.38 -20.89
N PRO A 1153 34.23 32.42 -20.08
CA PRO A 1153 33.11 31.54 -20.42
C PRO A 1153 31.81 32.30 -20.68
N ILE A 1154 31.01 31.85 -21.67
CA ILE A 1154 29.78 32.54 -22.07
C ILE A 1154 28.70 32.59 -20.97
N LEU A 1155 28.68 31.58 -20.09
CA LEU A 1155 27.76 31.54 -18.94
C LEU A 1155 28.14 32.59 -17.88
N ALA A 1156 29.43 32.74 -17.55
CA ALA A 1156 29.90 33.79 -16.64
C ALA A 1156 29.64 35.20 -17.20
N GLN A 1157 29.77 35.39 -18.52
CA GLN A 1157 29.39 36.65 -19.19
C GLN A 1157 27.89 36.94 -19.07
N ALA A 1158 27.03 35.93 -19.20
CA ALA A 1158 25.58 36.06 -19.08
C ALA A 1158 25.16 36.40 -17.65
N ASP A 1159 25.72 35.74 -16.64
CA ASP A 1159 25.46 36.02 -15.23
C ASP A 1159 25.93 37.42 -14.83
N PHE A 1160 27.11 37.85 -15.28
CA PHE A 1160 27.59 39.21 -15.06
C PHE A 1160 26.66 40.26 -15.69
N ALA A 1161 26.19 40.02 -16.92
CA ALA A 1161 25.21 40.88 -17.58
C ALA A 1161 23.84 40.89 -16.86
N TRP A 1162 23.41 39.76 -16.28
CA TRP A 1162 22.20 39.66 -15.48
C TRP A 1162 22.34 40.43 -14.15
N LEU A 1163 23.43 40.24 -13.40
CA LEU A 1163 23.70 40.99 -12.16
C LEU A 1163 23.80 42.50 -12.41
N MET A 1164 24.49 42.92 -13.48
CA MET A 1164 24.53 44.34 -13.88
C MET A 1164 23.15 44.91 -14.23
N LYS A 1165 22.17 44.07 -14.61
CA LYS A 1165 20.76 44.47 -14.79
C LYS A 1165 20.01 44.51 -13.45
N VAL A 1166 20.24 43.55 -12.55
CA VAL A 1166 19.67 43.55 -11.19
C VAL A 1166 20.12 44.77 -10.39
N VAL A 1167 21.41 45.07 -10.38
CA VAL A 1167 21.98 46.26 -9.69
C VAL A 1167 21.36 47.55 -10.25
N LYS A 1168 21.31 47.74 -11.57
CA LYS A 1168 20.67 48.92 -12.19
C LYS A 1168 19.18 49.05 -11.86
N ASN A 1169 18.46 47.94 -11.76
CA ASN A 1169 17.05 47.95 -11.34
C ASN A 1169 16.90 48.38 -9.87
N LEU A 1170 17.80 47.93 -8.98
CA LEU A 1170 17.82 48.34 -7.57
C LEU A 1170 18.19 49.81 -7.41
N GLU A 1171 19.19 50.31 -8.16
CA GLU A 1171 19.55 51.73 -8.21
C GLU A 1171 18.39 52.59 -8.71
N GLY A 1172 17.74 52.17 -9.81
CA GLY A 1172 16.57 52.85 -10.37
C GLY A 1172 15.38 52.90 -9.42
N ALA A 1173 15.11 51.82 -8.69
CA ALA A 1173 14.03 51.78 -7.69
C ALA A 1173 14.32 52.67 -6.46
N VAL A 1174 15.58 52.72 -6.00
CA VAL A 1174 16.03 53.62 -4.94
C VAL A 1174 15.92 55.08 -5.37
N ALA A 1175 16.27 55.40 -6.62
CA ALA A 1175 16.06 56.74 -7.19
C ALA A 1175 14.57 57.08 -7.38
N GLY A 1176 13.73 56.08 -7.65
CA GLY A 1176 12.27 56.21 -7.77
C GLY A 1176 11.50 56.24 -6.45
N GLY A 1177 12.17 56.10 -5.29
CA GLY A 1177 11.53 56.15 -3.98
C GLY A 1177 10.67 54.92 -3.61
N GLN A 1178 10.86 53.78 -4.27
CA GLN A 1178 10.15 52.53 -3.95
C GLN A 1178 10.85 51.75 -2.83
N ASP A 1179 10.06 51.05 -2.01
CA ASP A 1179 10.58 50.29 -0.86
C ASP A 1179 11.34 49.03 -1.32
N LYS A 1180 12.62 48.94 -0.94
CA LYS A 1180 13.57 47.89 -1.36
C LYS A 1180 13.03 46.47 -1.17
N LYS A 1181 12.25 46.26 -0.11
CA LYS A 1181 11.70 44.93 0.25
C LYS A 1181 10.73 44.38 -0.79
N GLY A 1182 10.06 45.24 -1.57
CA GLY A 1182 9.11 44.80 -2.61
C GLY A 1182 9.77 44.16 -3.83
N ILE A 1183 11.07 44.41 -4.06
CA ILE A 1183 11.80 44.00 -5.27
C ILE A 1183 12.69 42.78 -5.00
N LEU A 1184 13.19 42.63 -3.77
CA LEU A 1184 14.14 41.58 -3.39
C LEU A 1184 13.49 40.28 -2.88
N GLY A 1185 12.16 40.23 -2.75
CA GLY A 1185 11.39 38.98 -2.67
C GLY A 1185 11.78 38.00 -1.55
N GLY A 1186 12.36 38.48 -0.45
CA GLY A 1186 12.87 37.62 0.64
C GLY A 1186 14.20 36.90 0.35
N HIS A 1187 14.81 37.11 -0.82
CA HIS A 1187 15.99 36.37 -1.30
C HIS A 1187 17.33 37.11 -1.08
N GLU A 1188 17.40 38.14 -0.24
CA GLU A 1188 18.61 38.98 -0.05
C GLU A 1188 19.89 38.16 0.25
N ALA A 1189 19.78 37.13 1.09
CA ALA A 1189 20.89 36.24 1.40
C ALA A 1189 21.35 35.40 0.19
N THR A 1190 20.41 34.79 -0.54
CA THR A 1190 20.72 33.99 -1.74
C THR A 1190 21.31 34.86 -2.85
N LEU A 1191 20.85 36.11 -2.97
CA LEU A 1191 21.40 37.08 -3.91
C LEU A 1191 22.83 37.50 -3.54
N THR A 1192 23.16 37.58 -2.25
CA THR A 1192 24.53 37.86 -1.79
C THR A 1192 25.46 36.70 -2.10
N ASP A 1193 25.05 35.46 -1.82
CA ASP A 1193 25.82 34.26 -2.22
C ASP A 1193 26.02 34.21 -3.75
N GLN A 1194 24.98 34.52 -4.54
CA GLN A 1194 25.05 34.61 -6.01
C GLN A 1194 26.04 35.68 -6.49
N LEU A 1195 26.02 36.87 -5.90
CA LEU A 1195 26.97 37.96 -6.19
C LEU A 1195 28.41 37.51 -5.92
N ASP A 1196 28.68 36.94 -4.74
CA ASP A 1196 30.00 36.42 -4.34
C ASP A 1196 30.52 35.33 -5.30
N ILE A 1197 29.64 34.44 -5.78
CA ILE A 1197 30.00 33.39 -6.74
C ILE A 1197 30.38 33.98 -8.09
N VAL A 1198 29.57 34.90 -8.63
CA VAL A 1198 29.84 35.48 -9.95
C VAL A 1198 31.04 36.43 -9.90
N GLU A 1199 31.25 37.17 -8.80
CA GLU A 1199 32.48 37.95 -8.60
C GLU A 1199 33.73 37.05 -8.64
N ARG A 1200 33.69 35.88 -7.98
CA ARG A 1200 34.79 34.89 -8.04
C ARG A 1200 34.94 34.26 -9.43
N CYS A 1201 33.84 33.94 -10.12
CA CYS A 1201 33.86 33.43 -11.49
C CYS A 1201 34.44 34.44 -12.50
N VAL A 1202 34.18 35.74 -12.31
CA VAL A 1202 34.66 36.82 -13.19
C VAL A 1202 36.09 37.21 -12.81
N GLY A 1203 36.36 37.50 -11.54
CA GLY A 1203 37.67 37.93 -11.03
C GLY A 1203 38.75 36.83 -11.02
N GLY A 1204 38.36 35.56 -11.16
CA GLY A 1204 39.28 34.46 -11.50
C GLY A 1204 39.90 34.59 -12.89
N TYR A 1205 39.30 35.41 -13.77
CA TYR A 1205 39.95 35.95 -14.95
C TYR A 1205 40.47 37.35 -14.61
N GLU A 1206 41.80 37.54 -14.65
CA GLU A 1206 42.37 38.88 -14.55
C GLU A 1206 41.70 39.80 -15.59
N ILE A 1207 41.37 41.04 -15.18
CA ILE A 1207 40.90 42.09 -16.09
C ILE A 1207 42.10 42.56 -16.91
N ALA A 1208 42.50 41.71 -17.86
CA ALA A 1208 43.69 41.81 -18.67
C ALA A 1208 43.46 42.80 -19.82
N GLU A 1209 43.43 44.07 -19.43
CA GLU A 1209 43.43 45.31 -20.22
C GLU A 1209 42.29 45.50 -21.23
N GLN A 1210 41.16 46.05 -20.75
CA GLN A 1210 40.41 47.13 -21.42
C GLN A 1210 39.43 47.84 -20.49
#